data_AF-A0A4S4BKK9-F1
#
_entry.id   AF-A0A4S4BKK9-F1
#
_cell.length_a   1.000
_cell.length_b   1.000
_cell.length_c   1.000
_cell.angle_alpha   90.00
_cell.angle_beta   90.00
_cell.angle_gamma   90.00
#
_symmetry.space_group_name_H-M   'P 1'
#
loop_
_entity.id
_entity.type
_entity.pdbx_description
1 polymer ?
#
loop_
_entity_poly.entity_id
_entity_poly.type
_entity_poly.pdbx_seq_one_letter_code
_entity_poly.pdbx_strand_id
1 'polypeptide(L)'
;MKREKLFINVSLMLAIIMLLSIFTFDPVPAAAAEGEQTVELSELIAKAEALKTGNEEFPLQISRTDDGADVNNALPWVYADELEALDEAIELARNASTPVIEAIAGLEDAMASFTGKIKSDGSDPYFRLDPGPGKVPVQITAPTNVWTSRTPLDNRIPADFAGSTYQMVPYPFADSEGKADVLQINYIHNGTSTFGGISLESPLSPAVNVPAGATIEFDVYYPKSAQGKFMRWRIRNTNTDLDSYLRDYEYNNLNPDWVGSYNGDSWLKAHHSITASTGNSSNFILELHGETGRPAEAGMLLVANIRITAPDPNGIALPNVVNTENQSAAAPLKSIYNRDNDLFMVGTIGTGAVTGARARHYEIFVDGNNLKAEPTHPRGPDWLRSVAGDPLSGATTTPGATEYSFPTSSYQAIRDSGTSGQYKAHGHVLAWYNQAPAWMRQIIPANLPSGYTGTAKFYGLGNGVTTTVPVEQDMARRVQFNHTMYVMRHFLTTDAKYGSSASRGIIPFNSWDVLNEEIHESRHSEIIPNDANSWKTSLKNTNWLVAMSDDEIDGDIRDHYIYLLFKYAHIAAPNAQMAAAYKANYADLPEYMKLDGHDAEGSIDAYITDSPPKLTYNDYDISTRTKARTLYNMVRELNTAWLTDPLYDGRPLIEDIGIQGHDSVKETLASDNQYAMALYASLVDEGLLTGISFSEFDLKMPTSAPGGGAIAPAVLNVRQSDALGYEYALMYKLFTKFAPYIDHIISWGVSGSGWQGSYVLFDSQSNANAGYYGAINPNRFILGHSYLDDFFEGEYEKLQDGYAIDLGDLGTYTVTQPEAPEAPATLTGTDHAPAGGSFDLVYGLSHVQGDVLAQDVTITYDADKLELVAPPVSTDESQFLVVDYKAEPVGTLRIVGIHLGEGPNNPNAGLIKLSFRAKEHAPAGLTNIEVTRLVTADGAGKETVQAGTVHTVQIDVIDKEALEALIAEAQSAHDQAAEGGLPGQYPAGSKATLQTAIDAAAVVATNSEAAQAQIDAAVTHLNDALMAFQSSVIVKIPNDYNGDGQISIGDLAMMVKAYGATSTDAGWDQVAGFDLNGDNRIDILDVAALARLVMS
;
A
#
# COMPACT_ATOMS: atom_id res chain seq x y z
N MET A 1 -29.79 -37.55 -2.45
CA MET A 1 -30.86 -36.59 -2.79
C MET A 1 -31.08 -35.71 -1.57
N LYS A 2 -30.83 -34.39 -1.68
CA LYS A 2 -30.75 -33.35 -0.62
C LYS A 2 -29.38 -33.13 0.08
N ARG A 3 -28.31 -33.00 -0.70
CA ARG A 3 -27.10 -32.23 -0.33
C ARG A 3 -26.62 -31.52 -1.60
N GLU A 4 -27.40 -30.56 -2.03
CA GLU A 4 -27.13 -29.67 -3.16
C GLU A 4 -28.17 -28.54 -3.03
N LYS A 5 -27.74 -27.43 -2.43
CA LYS A 5 -28.38 -26.09 -2.31
C LYS A 5 -28.08 -25.51 -0.93
N LEU A 6 -26.85 -25.02 -0.75
CA LEU A 6 -26.54 -23.94 0.19
C LEU A 6 -25.27 -23.21 -0.29
N PHE A 7 -25.31 -22.70 -1.51
CA PHE A 7 -24.35 -21.72 -2.00
C PHE A 7 -25.19 -20.53 -2.43
N ILE A 8 -25.23 -19.48 -1.59
CA ILE A 8 -25.64 -18.09 -1.93
C ILE A 8 -25.45 -17.11 -0.74
N ASN A 9 -25.18 -17.56 0.50
CA ASN A 9 -24.99 -16.64 1.66
C ASN A 9 -23.58 -16.64 2.28
N VAL A 10 -22.52 -16.86 1.49
CA VAL A 10 -21.13 -16.91 2.03
C VAL A 10 -20.51 -15.51 2.23
N SER A 11 -21.08 -14.45 1.65
CA SER A 11 -20.51 -13.09 1.72
C SER A 11 -20.79 -12.31 3.03
N LEU A 12 -21.50 -12.88 4.00
CA LEU A 12 -21.80 -12.22 5.29
C LEU A 12 -21.06 -12.85 6.49
N MET A 13 -20.29 -13.92 6.27
CA MET A 13 -19.65 -14.70 7.33
C MET A 13 -18.12 -14.45 7.43
N LEU A 14 -17.54 -13.74 6.46
CA LEU A 14 -16.09 -13.53 6.32
C LEU A 14 -15.52 -12.36 7.13
N ALA A 15 -16.36 -11.46 7.67
CA ALA A 15 -15.93 -10.33 8.49
C ALA A 15 -15.27 -10.72 9.84
N ILE A 16 -15.21 -12.02 10.17
CA ILE A 16 -14.73 -12.51 11.48
C ILE A 16 -13.62 -13.59 11.34
N ILE A 17 -13.23 -13.98 10.11
CA ILE A 17 -12.18 -15.01 9.92
C ILE A 17 -10.76 -14.39 9.79
N MET A 18 -10.61 -13.11 9.45
CA MET A 18 -9.29 -12.43 9.35
C MET A 18 -8.76 -11.85 10.68
N LEU A 19 -8.78 -12.62 11.76
CA LEU A 19 -8.05 -12.26 12.99
C LEU A 19 -7.05 -13.33 13.46
N LEU A 20 -7.03 -14.52 12.84
CA LEU A 20 -6.06 -15.59 13.12
C LEU A 20 -5.80 -16.42 11.85
N SER A 21 -4.76 -16.09 11.07
CA SER A 21 -4.32 -16.88 9.93
C SER A 21 -3.02 -17.62 10.24
N ILE A 22 -3.11 -18.81 10.88
CA ILE A 22 -2.10 -19.88 10.74
C ILE A 22 -2.80 -21.25 10.82
N PHE A 23 -2.38 -22.17 9.94
CA PHE A 23 -2.49 -23.64 9.92
C PHE A 23 -3.31 -24.25 8.77
N THR A 24 -2.57 -24.85 7.83
CA THR A 24 -3.04 -25.81 6.83
C THR A 24 -3.04 -27.23 7.43
N PHE A 25 -4.11 -28.02 7.26
CA PHE A 25 -4.18 -29.40 7.75
C PHE A 25 -4.30 -30.46 6.62
N ASP A 26 -3.46 -31.49 6.74
CA ASP A 26 -3.64 -32.84 6.15
C ASP A 26 -4.34 -33.76 7.19
N PRO A 27 -5.04 -34.85 6.78
CA PRO A 27 -5.98 -35.54 7.65
C PRO A 27 -5.34 -36.56 8.61
N VAL A 28 -5.75 -36.53 9.89
CA VAL A 28 -5.29 -37.39 11.02
C VAL A 28 -6.52 -37.92 11.81
N PRO A 29 -6.45 -39.08 12.52
CA PRO A 29 -7.64 -39.87 12.86
C PRO A 29 -8.41 -39.42 14.11
N ALA A 30 -9.63 -39.96 14.24
CA ALA A 30 -10.79 -39.49 15.02
C ALA A 30 -10.64 -39.13 16.52
N ALA A 31 -9.50 -39.36 17.18
CA ALA A 31 -9.28 -38.94 18.58
C ALA A 31 -8.56 -37.58 18.71
N ALA A 32 -7.82 -37.14 17.68
CA ALA A 32 -7.27 -35.78 17.61
C ALA A 32 -8.35 -34.76 17.19
N ALA A 33 -9.38 -35.22 16.48
CA ALA A 33 -10.48 -34.40 15.99
C ALA A 33 -11.38 -33.81 17.09
N GLU A 34 -11.58 -34.50 18.23
CA GLU A 34 -12.38 -33.95 19.35
C GLU A 34 -11.65 -32.78 20.05
N GLY A 35 -10.32 -32.85 20.17
CA GLY A 35 -9.51 -31.76 20.75
C GLY A 35 -9.46 -30.52 19.87
N GLU A 36 -9.32 -30.71 18.55
CA GLU A 36 -9.33 -29.64 17.55
C GLU A 36 -10.70 -28.94 17.47
N GLN A 37 -11.80 -29.70 17.51
CA GLN A 37 -13.16 -29.15 17.54
C GLN A 37 -13.47 -28.35 18.82
N THR A 38 -12.80 -28.66 19.93
CA THR A 38 -13.01 -27.91 21.19
C THR A 38 -12.31 -26.54 21.16
N VAL A 39 -11.14 -26.46 20.51
CA VAL A 39 -10.45 -25.18 20.23
C VAL A 39 -11.29 -24.34 19.26
N GLU A 40 -11.76 -24.96 18.18
CA GLU A 40 -12.64 -24.32 17.19
C GLU A 40 -13.91 -23.72 17.84
N LEU A 41 -14.58 -24.48 18.73
CA LEU A 41 -15.75 -23.98 19.46
C LEU A 41 -15.42 -22.79 20.37
N SER A 42 -14.27 -22.82 21.04
CA SER A 42 -13.83 -21.74 21.93
C SER A 42 -13.55 -20.44 21.16
N GLU A 43 -12.87 -20.55 20.01
CA GLU A 43 -12.67 -19.42 19.10
C GLU A 43 -14.00 -18.89 18.57
N LEU A 44 -14.95 -19.78 18.23
CA LEU A 44 -16.26 -19.39 17.72
C LEU A 44 -17.10 -18.66 18.78
N ILE A 45 -17.01 -19.04 20.06
CA ILE A 45 -17.64 -18.33 21.18
C ILE A 45 -17.05 -16.91 21.31
N ALA A 46 -15.73 -16.78 21.28
CA ALA A 46 -15.08 -15.46 21.35
C ALA A 46 -15.52 -14.54 20.20
N LYS A 47 -15.62 -15.11 18.98
CA LYS A 47 -16.12 -14.42 17.79
C LYS A 47 -17.58 -13.97 17.94
N ALA A 48 -18.44 -14.82 18.50
CA ALA A 48 -19.85 -14.47 18.75
C ALA A 48 -19.99 -13.34 19.78
N GLU A 49 -19.15 -13.31 20.83
CA GLU A 49 -19.16 -12.22 21.83
C GLU A 49 -18.65 -10.90 21.24
N ALA A 50 -17.57 -10.93 20.46
CA ALA A 50 -17.07 -9.73 19.77
C ALA A 50 -18.11 -9.13 18.80
N LEU A 51 -18.89 -9.99 18.13
CA LEU A 51 -19.98 -9.56 17.25
C LEU A 51 -21.07 -8.79 18.01
N LYS A 52 -21.32 -9.12 19.28
CA LYS A 52 -22.31 -8.44 20.12
C LYS A 52 -21.86 -7.06 20.57
N THR A 53 -20.56 -6.84 20.72
CA THR A 53 -20.03 -5.55 21.16
C THR A 53 -19.73 -4.62 19.98
N GLY A 54 -19.46 -5.17 18.80
CA GLY A 54 -18.81 -4.42 17.73
C GLY A 54 -17.37 -4.07 18.13
N ASN A 55 -16.76 -3.12 17.42
CA ASN A 55 -15.43 -2.60 17.76
C ASN A 55 -15.52 -1.22 18.42
N GLU A 56 -14.43 -0.72 18.99
CA GLU A 56 -14.41 0.56 19.71
C GLU A 56 -14.85 1.75 18.86
N GLU A 57 -14.58 1.71 17.55
CA GLU A 57 -14.87 2.80 16.62
C GLU A 57 -16.30 2.74 16.05
N PHE A 58 -16.84 1.53 15.95
CA PHE A 58 -18.17 1.20 15.44
C PHE A 58 -18.89 0.24 16.40
N PRO A 59 -19.20 0.67 17.63
CA PRO A 59 -19.84 -0.19 18.62
C PRO A 59 -21.25 -0.57 18.17
N LEU A 60 -21.62 -1.82 18.42
CA LEU A 60 -22.98 -2.27 18.13
C LEU A 60 -23.95 -1.68 19.15
N GLN A 61 -24.91 -0.89 18.67
CA GLN A 61 -25.93 -0.29 19.52
C GLN A 61 -27.17 -1.20 19.63
N ILE A 62 -27.75 -1.25 20.82
CA ILE A 62 -28.98 -2.01 21.07
C ILE A 62 -30.12 -1.01 21.26
N SER A 63 -31.02 -0.94 20.27
CA SER A 63 -32.24 -0.15 20.35
C SER A 63 -33.28 -0.84 21.24
N ARG A 64 -33.90 -0.06 22.12
CA ARG A 64 -35.02 -0.49 22.98
C ARG A 64 -36.36 0.09 22.52
N THR A 65 -36.38 0.76 21.37
CA THR A 65 -37.57 1.31 20.74
C THR A 65 -37.92 0.50 19.50
N ASP A 66 -39.20 0.42 19.15
CA ASP A 66 -39.64 -0.35 17.98
C ASP A 66 -39.25 0.30 16.64
N ASP A 67 -38.69 1.52 16.67
CA ASP A 67 -38.36 2.34 15.50
C ASP A 67 -36.87 2.75 15.40
N GLY A 68 -36.01 2.35 16.35
CA GLY A 68 -34.59 2.67 16.32
C GLY A 68 -34.26 4.14 16.63
N ALA A 69 -35.21 4.92 17.13
CA ALA A 69 -35.01 6.36 17.33
C ALA A 69 -34.07 6.71 18.49
N ASP A 70 -33.74 5.75 19.35
CA ASP A 70 -32.83 5.88 20.50
C ASP A 70 -31.36 5.59 20.18
N VAL A 71 -31.04 5.20 18.95
CA VAL A 71 -29.67 4.90 18.49
C VAL A 71 -29.25 5.79 17.32
N ASN A 72 -27.95 5.91 17.09
CA ASN A 72 -27.42 6.55 15.89
C ASN A 72 -27.50 5.57 14.72
N ASN A 73 -28.47 5.76 13.83
CA ASN A 73 -28.70 4.88 12.67
C ASN A 73 -27.54 4.83 11.67
N ALA A 74 -26.60 5.75 11.73
CA ALA A 74 -25.40 5.75 10.89
C ALA A 74 -24.41 4.62 11.25
N LEU A 75 -24.39 4.20 12.51
CA LEU A 75 -23.52 3.16 13.06
C LEU A 75 -24.26 1.81 13.14
N PRO A 76 -23.58 0.68 13.38
CA PRO A 76 -24.22 -0.61 13.58
C PRO A 76 -25.25 -0.60 14.72
N TRP A 77 -26.42 -1.17 14.49
CA TRP A 77 -27.42 -1.36 15.54
C TRP A 77 -28.36 -2.55 15.30
N VAL A 78 -28.98 -3.05 16.38
CA VAL A 78 -30.01 -4.11 16.39
C VAL A 78 -31.11 -3.77 17.39
N TYR A 79 -32.29 -4.39 17.25
CA TYR A 79 -33.29 -4.39 18.32
C TYR A 79 -32.91 -5.37 19.43
N ALA A 80 -33.34 -5.09 20.66
CA ALA A 80 -33.01 -5.92 21.82
C ALA A 80 -33.46 -7.39 21.69
N ASP A 81 -34.58 -7.66 21.03
CA ASP A 81 -35.10 -9.02 20.77
C ASP A 81 -34.34 -9.75 19.66
N GLU A 82 -33.67 -9.02 18.77
CA GLU A 82 -32.89 -9.61 17.69
C GLU A 82 -31.60 -10.28 18.17
N LEU A 83 -31.08 -9.82 19.32
CA LEU A 83 -29.89 -10.31 20.02
C LEU A 83 -30.15 -11.59 20.84
N GLU A 84 -31.38 -11.78 21.34
CA GLU A 84 -31.74 -12.87 22.26
C GLU A 84 -31.35 -14.26 21.73
N ALA A 85 -31.55 -14.50 20.42
CA ALA A 85 -31.20 -15.77 19.79
C ALA A 85 -29.69 -16.05 19.73
N LEU A 86 -28.86 -15.01 19.64
CA LEU A 86 -27.40 -15.17 19.67
C LEU A 86 -26.93 -15.44 21.10
N ASP A 87 -27.51 -14.76 22.09
CA ASP A 87 -27.23 -15.01 23.51
C ASP A 87 -27.59 -16.45 23.91
N GLU A 88 -28.75 -16.95 23.48
CA GLU A 88 -29.16 -18.35 23.73
C GLU A 88 -28.20 -19.37 23.08
N ALA A 89 -27.71 -19.09 21.87
CA ALA A 89 -26.77 -19.96 21.17
C ALA A 89 -25.40 -20.00 21.85
N ILE A 90 -24.90 -18.86 22.34
CA ILE A 90 -23.65 -18.78 23.11
C ILE A 90 -23.78 -19.58 24.42
N GLU A 91 -24.90 -19.43 25.14
CA GLU A 91 -25.17 -20.20 26.36
C GLU A 91 -25.25 -21.71 26.08
N LEU A 92 -25.88 -22.11 24.97
CA LEU A 92 -25.93 -23.50 24.56
C LEU A 92 -24.54 -24.06 24.19
N ALA A 93 -23.71 -23.24 23.53
CA ALA A 93 -22.35 -23.57 23.15
C ALA A 93 -21.41 -23.73 24.35
N ARG A 94 -21.63 -22.96 25.42
CA ARG A 94 -20.89 -23.07 26.70
C ARG A 94 -21.34 -24.27 27.55
N ASN A 95 -22.47 -24.89 27.24
CA ASN A 95 -22.99 -26.02 27.99
C ASN A 95 -22.22 -27.31 27.65
N ALA A 96 -21.46 -27.82 28.63
CA ALA A 96 -20.66 -29.05 28.51
C ALA A 96 -21.46 -30.32 28.14
N SER A 97 -22.79 -30.29 28.22
CA SER A 97 -23.66 -31.40 27.80
C SER A 97 -24.09 -31.34 26.33
N THR A 98 -23.82 -30.22 25.63
CA THR A 98 -24.11 -30.06 24.20
C THR A 98 -23.00 -30.73 23.39
N PRO A 99 -23.31 -31.60 22.40
CA PRO A 99 -22.29 -32.15 21.51
C PRO A 99 -21.54 -31.04 20.75
N VAL A 100 -20.21 -31.08 20.72
CA VAL A 100 -19.36 -30.00 20.15
C VAL A 100 -19.75 -29.65 18.70
N ILE A 101 -20.01 -30.66 17.86
CA ILE A 101 -20.43 -30.45 16.46
C ILE A 101 -21.81 -29.74 16.39
N GLU A 102 -22.72 -30.03 17.32
CA GLU A 102 -24.03 -29.37 17.40
C GLU A 102 -23.91 -27.93 17.92
N ALA A 103 -23.02 -27.71 18.90
CA ALA A 103 -22.70 -26.37 19.42
C ALA A 103 -22.06 -25.48 18.34
N ILE A 104 -21.08 -25.99 17.59
CA ILE A 104 -20.46 -25.27 16.46
C ILE A 104 -21.53 -24.90 15.43
N ALA A 105 -22.27 -25.89 14.91
CA ALA A 105 -23.27 -25.63 13.86
C ALA A 105 -24.39 -24.67 14.33
N GLY A 106 -24.84 -24.80 15.59
CA GLY A 106 -25.85 -23.92 16.16
C GLY A 106 -25.37 -22.48 16.34
N LEU A 107 -24.11 -22.31 16.77
CA LEU A 107 -23.51 -20.99 16.96
C LEU A 107 -23.20 -20.31 15.61
N GLU A 108 -22.71 -21.06 14.61
CA GLU A 108 -22.53 -20.56 13.24
C GLU A 108 -23.86 -20.07 12.63
N ASP A 109 -24.93 -20.86 12.76
CA ASP A 109 -26.28 -20.48 12.28
C ASP A 109 -26.81 -19.23 13.01
N ALA A 110 -26.59 -19.13 14.32
CA ALA A 110 -27.03 -17.99 15.12
C ALA A 110 -26.25 -16.72 14.77
N MET A 111 -24.93 -16.80 14.62
CA MET A 111 -24.09 -15.68 14.17
C MET A 111 -24.49 -15.21 12.79
N ALA A 112 -24.65 -16.13 11.82
CA ALA A 112 -25.10 -15.78 10.47
C ALA A 112 -26.48 -15.11 10.48
N SER A 113 -27.41 -15.63 11.31
CA SER A 113 -28.71 -15.00 11.48
C SER A 113 -28.63 -13.63 12.14
N PHE A 114 -27.76 -13.42 13.12
CA PHE A 114 -27.62 -12.17 13.85
C PHE A 114 -26.98 -11.08 12.98
N THR A 115 -25.90 -11.40 12.27
CA THR A 115 -25.27 -10.48 11.32
C THR A 115 -26.27 -9.99 10.27
N GLY A 116 -27.15 -10.88 9.78
CA GLY A 116 -28.22 -10.50 8.85
C GLY A 116 -29.29 -9.57 9.42
N LYS A 117 -29.32 -9.33 10.74
CA LYS A 117 -30.22 -8.40 11.42
C LYS A 117 -29.55 -7.07 11.77
N ILE A 118 -28.22 -6.96 11.70
CA ILE A 118 -27.50 -5.70 11.97
C ILE A 118 -27.93 -4.66 10.93
N LYS A 119 -28.22 -3.46 11.40
CA LYS A 119 -28.70 -2.32 10.62
C LYS A 119 -27.67 -1.20 10.63
N SER A 120 -27.63 -0.47 9.54
CA SER A 120 -27.01 0.84 9.39
C SER A 120 -27.69 1.52 8.21
N ASP A 121 -27.93 2.83 8.29
CA ASP A 121 -28.46 3.61 7.19
C ASP A 121 -27.37 4.03 6.17
N GLY A 122 -26.11 3.70 6.45
CA GLY A 122 -24.95 3.97 5.60
C GLY A 122 -24.63 5.45 5.41
N SER A 123 -25.15 6.32 6.29
CA SER A 123 -24.91 7.77 6.23
C SER A 123 -23.59 8.21 6.86
N ASP A 124 -22.96 7.38 7.69
CA ASP A 124 -21.56 7.61 8.12
C ASP A 124 -20.64 7.27 6.94
N PRO A 125 -19.81 8.20 6.46
CA PRO A 125 -18.92 7.95 5.33
C PRO A 125 -17.76 7.00 5.66
N TYR A 126 -17.54 6.66 6.93
CA TYR A 126 -16.50 5.76 7.39
C TYR A 126 -17.02 4.36 7.73
N PHE A 127 -18.34 4.16 7.81
CA PHE A 127 -18.93 2.85 8.08
C PHE A 127 -20.11 2.56 7.17
N ARG A 128 -20.08 1.41 6.50
CA ARG A 128 -21.24 0.84 5.83
C ARG A 128 -21.27 -0.67 6.04
N LEU A 129 -22.47 -1.23 6.11
CA LEU A 129 -22.65 -2.68 5.95
C LEU A 129 -22.40 -3.05 4.49
N ASP A 130 -21.96 -4.29 4.23
CA ASP A 130 -21.79 -4.79 2.85
C ASP A 130 -23.10 -4.56 2.08
N PRO A 131 -23.13 -3.64 1.09
CA PRO A 131 -24.32 -3.36 0.31
C PRO A 131 -24.68 -4.53 -0.63
N GLY A 132 -23.88 -5.61 -0.62
CA GLY A 132 -23.92 -6.73 -1.53
C GLY A 132 -23.08 -6.44 -2.78
N PRO A 133 -22.84 -7.46 -3.62
CA PRO A 133 -22.02 -7.31 -4.83
C PRO A 133 -22.65 -6.37 -5.86
N GLY A 134 -23.93 -6.04 -5.70
CA GLY A 134 -24.71 -5.28 -6.66
C GLY A 134 -25.11 -6.12 -7.87
N LYS A 135 -25.53 -5.42 -8.94
CA LYS A 135 -25.73 -6.07 -10.25
C LYS A 135 -24.38 -6.36 -10.89
N VAL A 136 -23.76 -7.44 -10.45
CA VAL A 136 -22.58 -7.98 -11.13
C VAL A 136 -22.99 -8.59 -12.47
N PRO A 137 -22.14 -8.46 -13.51
CA PRO A 137 -22.34 -9.20 -14.74
C PRO A 137 -22.25 -10.72 -14.45
N VAL A 138 -23.29 -11.47 -14.79
CA VAL A 138 -23.28 -12.95 -14.71
C VAL A 138 -23.02 -13.54 -16.08
N GLN A 139 -22.16 -14.55 -16.14
CA GLN A 139 -21.96 -15.31 -17.37
C GLN A 139 -23.26 -16.06 -17.72
N ILE A 140 -23.82 -15.76 -18.89
CA ILE A 140 -25.03 -16.44 -19.41
C ILE A 140 -24.70 -17.51 -20.45
N THR A 141 -23.56 -17.38 -21.12
CA THR A 141 -23.04 -18.39 -22.04
C THR A 141 -21.56 -18.12 -22.36
N ALA A 142 -20.85 -19.13 -22.85
CA ALA A 142 -19.49 -19.03 -23.36
C ALA A 142 -19.30 -20.01 -24.53
N PRO A 143 -18.29 -19.80 -25.41
CA PRO A 143 -17.88 -20.80 -26.38
C PRO A 143 -17.48 -22.11 -25.71
N THR A 144 -17.77 -23.23 -26.36
CA THR A 144 -17.35 -24.58 -25.90
C THR A 144 -15.85 -24.83 -26.06
N ASN A 145 -15.11 -23.88 -26.62
CA ASN A 145 -13.72 -24.02 -27.08
C ASN A 145 -13.49 -25.10 -28.14
N VAL A 146 -14.56 -25.67 -28.71
CA VAL A 146 -14.52 -26.46 -29.94
C VAL A 146 -14.63 -25.49 -31.11
N TRP A 147 -13.51 -25.16 -31.75
CA TRP A 147 -13.42 -24.16 -32.82
C TRP A 147 -13.31 -24.80 -34.21
N THR A 148 -14.08 -24.28 -35.16
CA THR A 148 -14.02 -24.65 -36.59
C THR A 148 -13.80 -23.42 -37.46
N SER A 149 -13.01 -23.55 -38.53
CA SER A 149 -12.90 -22.51 -39.55
C SER A 149 -14.17 -22.40 -40.38
N ARG A 150 -14.50 -21.18 -40.82
CA ARG A 150 -15.69 -20.89 -41.63
C ARG A 150 -15.41 -19.86 -42.72
N THR A 151 -16.35 -19.69 -43.64
CA THR A 151 -16.30 -18.59 -44.61
C THR A 151 -16.42 -17.24 -43.88
N PRO A 152 -15.54 -16.27 -44.19
CA PRO A 152 -15.58 -14.96 -43.57
C PRO A 152 -16.92 -14.23 -43.73
N LEU A 153 -17.28 -13.45 -42.72
CA LEU A 153 -18.45 -12.56 -42.70
C LEU A 153 -18.23 -11.35 -43.62
N ASP A 154 -17.00 -10.84 -43.68
CA ASP A 154 -16.59 -9.81 -44.62
C ASP A 154 -16.11 -10.42 -45.93
N ASN A 155 -16.85 -10.21 -47.02
CA ASN A 155 -16.53 -10.76 -48.34
C ASN A 155 -15.25 -10.19 -48.96
N ARG A 156 -14.64 -9.18 -48.34
CA ARG A 156 -13.33 -8.63 -48.74
C ARG A 156 -12.17 -9.48 -48.18
N ILE A 157 -12.47 -10.46 -47.32
CA ILE A 157 -11.51 -11.38 -46.73
C ILE A 157 -11.51 -12.69 -47.52
N PRO A 158 -10.34 -13.15 -48.00
CA PRO A 158 -10.23 -14.47 -48.64
C PRO A 158 -10.66 -15.60 -47.70
N ALA A 159 -11.40 -16.58 -48.22
CA ALA A 159 -11.86 -17.74 -47.44
C ALA A 159 -10.71 -18.68 -47.03
N ASP A 160 -9.63 -18.65 -47.79
CA ASP A 160 -8.36 -19.34 -47.59
C ASP A 160 -7.29 -18.31 -47.23
N PHE A 161 -7.22 -17.97 -45.94
CA PHE A 161 -6.06 -17.24 -45.47
C PHE A 161 -4.80 -18.07 -45.74
N ALA A 162 -3.66 -17.43 -46.05
CA ALA A 162 -2.50 -18.06 -46.67
C ALA A 162 -1.68 -19.00 -45.76
N GLY A 163 -2.33 -19.99 -45.15
CA GLY A 163 -1.73 -20.95 -44.23
C GLY A 163 -1.89 -20.62 -42.74
N SER A 164 -2.79 -19.71 -42.36
CA SER A 164 -3.07 -19.46 -40.94
C SER A 164 -3.69 -20.66 -40.24
N THR A 165 -3.36 -20.79 -38.96
CA THR A 165 -3.75 -21.93 -38.13
C THR A 165 -4.30 -21.46 -36.80
N TYR A 166 -5.04 -22.34 -36.14
CA TYR A 166 -5.51 -22.13 -34.79
C TYR A 166 -5.48 -23.46 -34.03
N GLN A 167 -5.34 -23.37 -32.72
CA GLN A 167 -5.40 -24.53 -31.82
C GLN A 167 -5.72 -24.07 -30.39
N MET A 168 -6.33 -24.93 -29.59
CA MET A 168 -6.37 -24.74 -28.14
C MET A 168 -5.04 -25.20 -27.55
N VAL A 169 -4.45 -24.41 -26.66
CA VAL A 169 -3.22 -24.74 -25.94
C VAL A 169 -3.36 -24.44 -24.46
N PRO A 170 -2.63 -25.14 -23.57
CA PRO A 170 -2.52 -24.76 -22.17
C PRO A 170 -2.07 -23.30 -22.04
N TYR A 171 -2.59 -22.61 -21.01
CA TYR A 171 -2.18 -21.25 -20.70
C TYR A 171 -0.65 -21.19 -20.49
N PRO A 172 0.09 -20.43 -21.31
CA PRO A 172 1.53 -20.67 -21.47
C PRO A 172 2.42 -19.87 -20.52
N PHE A 173 1.86 -19.05 -19.62
CA PHE A 173 2.61 -18.17 -18.74
C PHE A 173 2.87 -18.79 -17.36
N ALA A 174 3.73 -18.16 -16.56
CA ALA A 174 4.21 -18.71 -15.28
C ALA A 174 3.07 -18.88 -14.25
N ASP A 175 2.05 -18.02 -14.30
CA ASP A 175 0.83 -18.07 -13.48
C ASP A 175 -0.23 -19.04 -14.03
N SER A 176 0.18 -20.13 -14.68
CA SER A 176 -0.71 -21.09 -15.33
C SER A 176 -1.56 -21.92 -14.38
N GLU A 177 -1.22 -21.94 -13.09
CA GLU A 177 -1.98 -22.69 -12.09
C GLU A 177 -3.43 -22.18 -12.00
N GLY A 178 -4.39 -23.09 -12.19
CA GLY A 178 -5.82 -22.77 -12.18
C GLY A 178 -6.36 -22.05 -13.43
N LYS A 179 -5.53 -21.75 -14.44
CA LYS A 179 -5.97 -21.08 -15.68
C LYS A 179 -6.47 -22.08 -16.72
N ALA A 180 -7.47 -21.66 -17.51
CA ALA A 180 -8.04 -22.46 -18.59
C ALA A 180 -7.18 -22.41 -19.87
N ASP A 181 -7.34 -23.41 -20.74
CA ASP A 181 -6.74 -23.40 -22.08
C ASP A 181 -7.14 -22.16 -22.88
N VAL A 182 -6.22 -21.67 -23.69
CA VAL A 182 -6.36 -20.47 -24.51
C VAL A 182 -6.43 -20.81 -25.99
N LEU A 183 -7.18 -20.02 -26.76
CA LEU A 183 -7.23 -20.15 -28.21
C LEU A 183 -6.01 -19.47 -28.83
N GLN A 184 -5.05 -20.25 -29.29
CA GLN A 184 -3.93 -19.75 -30.07
C GLN A 184 -4.35 -19.56 -31.54
N ILE A 185 -4.09 -18.36 -32.07
CA ILE A 185 -4.30 -17.99 -33.47
C ILE A 185 -2.96 -17.60 -34.08
N ASN A 186 -2.54 -18.29 -35.14
CA ASN A 186 -1.37 -17.92 -35.95
C ASN A 186 -1.85 -17.27 -37.26
N TYR A 187 -1.82 -15.95 -37.33
CA TYR A 187 -2.32 -15.19 -38.48
C TYR A 187 -1.21 -14.93 -39.53
N ILE A 188 -1.57 -14.86 -40.81
CA ILE A 188 -0.68 -14.63 -41.97
C ILE A 188 -1.35 -13.69 -42.99
N HIS A 189 -0.99 -12.41 -42.96
CA HIS A 189 -1.39 -11.39 -43.93
C HIS A 189 -0.37 -11.28 -45.08
N ASN A 190 -0.80 -11.38 -46.33
CA ASN A 190 0.10 -11.42 -47.49
C ASN A 190 0.41 -10.03 -48.11
N GLY A 191 -0.13 -8.95 -47.55
CA GLY A 191 0.16 -7.57 -48.01
C GLY A 191 -0.35 -7.21 -49.41
N THR A 192 -1.15 -8.08 -50.06
CA THR A 192 -1.66 -7.91 -51.43
C THR A 192 -3.14 -7.51 -51.49
N SER A 193 -3.90 -7.70 -50.41
CA SER A 193 -5.31 -7.34 -50.29
C SER A 193 -5.51 -6.23 -49.25
N THR A 194 -6.64 -5.54 -49.37
CA THR A 194 -7.08 -4.47 -48.45
C THR A 194 -7.40 -5.00 -47.04
N PHE A 195 -7.67 -6.31 -46.91
CA PHE A 195 -8.02 -6.99 -45.67
C PHE A 195 -7.37 -8.39 -45.66
N GLY A 196 -6.88 -8.82 -44.50
CA GLY A 196 -6.43 -10.20 -44.24
C GLY A 196 -7.00 -10.68 -42.90
N GLY A 197 -7.29 -11.98 -42.70
CA GLY A 197 -7.85 -12.46 -41.43
C GLY A 197 -8.17 -13.95 -41.33
N ILE A 198 -8.55 -14.41 -40.13
CA ILE A 198 -9.12 -15.76 -39.88
C ILE A 198 -10.54 -15.62 -39.32
N SER A 199 -11.46 -16.49 -39.77
CA SER A 199 -12.84 -16.56 -39.27
C SER A 199 -13.08 -17.91 -38.61
N LEU A 200 -13.32 -17.87 -37.30
CA LEU A 200 -13.53 -19.05 -36.46
C LEU A 200 -14.92 -19.01 -35.87
N GLU A 201 -15.54 -20.18 -35.73
CA GLU A 201 -16.80 -20.34 -35.02
C GLU A 201 -16.68 -21.42 -33.95
N SER A 202 -17.40 -21.23 -32.85
CA SER A 202 -17.55 -22.24 -31.80
C SER A 202 -19.00 -22.27 -31.30
N PRO A 203 -19.58 -23.45 -31.05
CA PRO A 203 -20.87 -23.56 -30.39
C PRO A 203 -20.85 -22.89 -29.01
N LEU A 204 -21.94 -22.21 -28.68
CA LEU A 204 -22.18 -21.66 -27.35
C LEU A 204 -22.83 -22.72 -26.46
N SER A 205 -22.40 -22.81 -25.21
CA SER A 205 -22.99 -23.71 -24.22
C SER A 205 -23.32 -22.99 -22.92
N PRO A 206 -24.61 -22.86 -22.55
CA PRO A 206 -25.78 -23.23 -23.37
C PRO A 206 -26.00 -22.24 -24.53
N ALA A 207 -26.73 -22.66 -25.56
CA ALA A 207 -27.36 -21.69 -26.46
C ALA A 207 -28.37 -20.85 -25.66
N VAL A 208 -28.40 -19.54 -25.88
CA VAL A 208 -29.14 -18.59 -25.04
C VAL A 208 -29.83 -17.52 -25.88
N ASN A 209 -30.94 -16.99 -25.38
CA ASN A 209 -31.52 -15.75 -25.89
C ASN A 209 -30.86 -14.58 -25.15
N VAL A 210 -29.91 -13.91 -25.80
CA VAL A 210 -29.11 -12.83 -25.20
C VAL A 210 -29.99 -11.63 -24.89
N PRO A 211 -30.08 -11.19 -23.62
CA PRO A 211 -30.93 -10.07 -23.21
C PRO A 211 -30.29 -8.71 -23.54
N ALA A 212 -31.10 -7.64 -23.47
CA ALA A 212 -30.59 -6.27 -23.58
C ALA A 212 -29.66 -5.94 -22.40
N GLY A 213 -28.59 -5.20 -22.67
CA GLY A 213 -27.57 -4.83 -21.68
C GLY A 213 -26.49 -5.88 -21.45
N ALA A 214 -26.53 -7.02 -22.13
CA ALA A 214 -25.47 -8.02 -22.11
C ALA A 214 -24.18 -7.51 -22.77
N THR A 215 -23.04 -7.98 -22.30
CA THR A 215 -21.72 -7.71 -22.87
C THR A 215 -21.00 -9.01 -23.25
N ILE A 216 -20.08 -8.90 -24.20
CA ILE A 216 -19.14 -9.96 -24.58
C ILE A 216 -17.81 -9.54 -24.01
N GLU A 217 -17.30 -10.34 -23.09
CA GLU A 217 -16.00 -10.18 -22.45
C GLU A 217 -15.01 -11.16 -23.06
N PHE A 218 -13.79 -10.73 -23.34
CA PHE A 218 -12.70 -11.61 -23.73
C PHE A 218 -11.35 -10.94 -23.52
N ASP A 219 -10.34 -11.76 -23.28
CA ASP A 219 -8.96 -11.31 -23.16
C ASP A 219 -8.19 -11.66 -24.44
N VAL A 220 -7.45 -10.68 -24.95
CA VAL A 220 -6.50 -10.88 -26.04
C VAL A 220 -5.11 -10.75 -25.47
N TYR A 221 -4.37 -11.85 -25.48
CA TYR A 221 -2.96 -11.86 -25.23
C TYR A 221 -2.24 -11.74 -26.56
N TYR A 222 -1.33 -10.80 -26.64
CA TYR A 222 -0.54 -10.58 -27.84
C TYR A 222 0.93 -10.46 -27.46
N PRO A 223 1.83 -11.01 -28.29
CA PRO A 223 3.25 -10.80 -28.11
C PRO A 223 3.52 -9.32 -28.34
N LYS A 224 4.48 -8.78 -27.62
CA LYS A 224 4.91 -7.40 -27.76
C LYS A 224 5.37 -7.09 -29.18
N SER A 225 5.98 -8.05 -29.88
CA SER A 225 6.29 -7.93 -31.31
C SER A 225 5.07 -7.75 -32.24
N ALA A 226 3.84 -7.90 -31.72
CA ALA A 226 2.60 -7.57 -32.41
C ALA A 226 2.01 -6.20 -32.04
N GLN A 227 2.63 -5.43 -31.13
CA GLN A 227 2.19 -4.09 -30.74
C GLN A 227 2.29 -3.10 -31.91
N GLY A 228 1.30 -2.21 -32.06
CA GLY A 228 1.21 -1.28 -33.22
C GLY A 228 0.75 -1.95 -34.52
N LYS A 229 0.41 -3.24 -34.49
CA LYS A 229 -0.29 -3.88 -35.59
C LYS A 229 -1.79 -3.68 -35.41
N PHE A 230 -2.39 -2.78 -36.20
CA PHE A 230 -3.86 -2.63 -36.20
C PHE A 230 -4.56 -3.96 -36.44
N MET A 231 -5.31 -4.40 -35.43
CA MET A 231 -6.13 -5.61 -35.49
C MET A 231 -7.56 -5.26 -35.15
N ARG A 232 -8.48 -5.74 -35.98
CA ARG A 232 -9.91 -5.59 -35.75
C ARG A 232 -10.49 -6.95 -35.43
N TRP A 233 -11.27 -7.01 -34.36
CA TRP A 233 -12.03 -8.18 -33.97
C TRP A 233 -13.48 -7.96 -34.37
N ARG A 234 -13.89 -8.59 -35.48
CA ARG A 234 -15.30 -8.70 -35.82
C ARG A 234 -15.87 -9.91 -35.11
N ILE A 235 -16.87 -9.65 -34.27
CA ILE A 235 -17.51 -10.64 -33.41
C ILE A 235 -18.97 -10.74 -33.80
N ARG A 236 -19.51 -11.94 -33.78
CA ARG A 236 -20.95 -12.16 -33.98
C ARG A 236 -21.45 -13.22 -33.01
N ASN A 237 -22.35 -12.80 -32.12
CA ASN A 237 -23.10 -13.70 -31.24
C ASN A 237 -24.52 -14.00 -31.77
N THR A 238 -25.13 -13.13 -32.58
CA THR A 238 -26.45 -13.36 -33.21
C THR A 238 -26.35 -13.22 -34.73
N ASN A 239 -27.33 -12.60 -35.41
CA ASN A 239 -27.27 -12.32 -36.85
C ASN A 239 -26.66 -10.95 -37.18
N THR A 240 -26.15 -10.23 -36.18
CA THR A 240 -25.60 -8.88 -36.30
C THR A 240 -24.09 -8.89 -36.09
N ASP A 241 -23.38 -8.14 -36.91
CA ASP A 241 -21.93 -7.93 -36.77
C ASP A 241 -21.63 -6.87 -35.72
N LEU A 242 -20.73 -7.20 -34.80
CA LEU A 242 -20.16 -6.31 -33.80
C LEU A 242 -18.67 -6.16 -34.10
N ASP A 243 -18.14 -4.96 -33.89
CA ASP A 243 -16.72 -4.70 -34.09
C ASP A 243 -16.13 -4.23 -32.75
N SER A 244 -15.12 -4.95 -32.28
CA SER A 244 -14.15 -4.45 -31.33
C SER A 244 -12.86 -4.15 -32.09
N TYR A 245 -12.12 -3.16 -31.63
CA TYR A 245 -10.84 -2.84 -32.22
C TYR A 245 -9.75 -3.05 -31.17
N LEU A 246 -8.58 -3.44 -31.66
CA LEU A 246 -7.33 -3.26 -30.97
C LEU A 246 -6.54 -2.27 -31.85
N ARG A 247 -6.77 -0.98 -31.61
CA ARG A 247 -6.18 0.14 -32.36
C ARG A 247 -4.80 0.47 -31.82
N ASP A 248 -3.99 1.16 -32.62
CA ASP A 248 -2.68 1.64 -32.19
C ASP A 248 -2.70 2.34 -30.82
N TYR A 249 -3.73 3.11 -30.49
CA TYR A 249 -3.80 3.75 -29.17
C TYR A 249 -4.25 2.81 -28.03
N GLU A 250 -4.92 1.70 -28.31
CA GLU A 250 -5.27 0.65 -27.32
C GLU A 250 -4.05 -0.24 -27.02
N TYR A 251 -3.18 -0.45 -28.03
CA TYR A 251 -1.81 -0.93 -27.81
C TYR A 251 -0.91 0.08 -27.12
N ASN A 252 -1.20 1.37 -27.26
CA ASN A 252 -0.53 2.48 -26.57
C ASN A 252 -1.34 2.96 -25.35
N ASN A 253 -2.22 2.12 -24.79
CA ASN A 253 -2.77 2.42 -23.48
C ASN A 253 -1.56 2.63 -22.56
N LEU A 254 -1.61 3.65 -21.70
CA LEU A 254 -0.43 4.04 -20.93
C LEU A 254 0.06 2.91 -20.00
N ASN A 255 -0.74 1.85 -19.81
CA ASN A 255 -0.41 0.57 -19.16
C ASN A 255 -1.24 -0.61 -19.70
N PRO A 256 -0.72 -1.46 -20.61
CA PRO A 256 -1.28 -2.78 -20.81
C PRO A 256 -0.78 -3.76 -19.74
N ASP A 257 -1.65 -4.64 -19.22
CA ASP A 257 -1.28 -5.63 -18.22
C ASP A 257 -0.21 -6.60 -18.78
N TRP A 258 1.00 -6.57 -18.22
CA TRP A 258 2.00 -7.60 -18.49
C TRP A 258 1.57 -8.93 -17.86
N VAL A 259 1.73 -10.03 -18.60
CA VAL A 259 1.27 -11.35 -18.15
C VAL A 259 2.38 -12.40 -18.08
N GLY A 260 3.54 -12.15 -18.67
CA GLY A 260 4.61 -13.15 -18.71
C GLY A 260 5.42 -13.14 -20.00
N SER A 261 6.37 -14.07 -20.06
CA SER A 261 7.19 -14.32 -21.25
C SER A 261 6.84 -15.69 -21.84
N TYR A 262 6.69 -15.76 -23.17
CA TYR A 262 6.41 -16.99 -23.89
C TYR A 262 7.02 -16.96 -25.29
N ASN A 263 7.64 -18.06 -25.71
CA ASN A 263 8.39 -18.19 -26.97
C ASN A 263 9.48 -17.11 -27.20
N GLY A 264 10.12 -16.66 -26.11
CA GLY A 264 11.16 -15.64 -26.17
C GLY A 264 10.65 -14.22 -26.41
N ASP A 265 9.33 -14.01 -26.36
CA ASP A 265 8.68 -12.70 -26.47
C ASP A 265 7.95 -12.37 -25.16
N SER A 266 7.77 -11.08 -24.88
CA SER A 266 6.94 -10.60 -23.76
C SER A 266 5.49 -10.53 -24.20
N TRP A 267 4.56 -10.91 -23.33
CA TRP A 267 3.14 -10.92 -23.66
C TRP A 267 2.38 -9.92 -22.82
N LEU A 268 1.44 -9.25 -23.49
CA LEU A 268 0.56 -8.24 -22.92
C LEU A 268 -0.88 -8.73 -23.05
N LYS A 269 -1.75 -8.32 -22.12
CA LYS A 269 -3.17 -8.62 -22.13
C LYS A 269 -3.98 -7.35 -22.33
N ALA A 270 -4.89 -7.39 -23.30
CA ALA A 270 -5.96 -6.41 -23.45
C ALA A 270 -7.30 -7.09 -23.12
N HIS A 271 -8.00 -6.53 -22.15
CA HIS A 271 -9.37 -6.93 -21.85
C HIS A 271 -10.34 -6.17 -22.74
N HIS A 272 -11.25 -6.88 -23.41
CA HIS A 272 -12.30 -6.30 -24.23
C HIS A 272 -13.67 -6.59 -23.65
N SER A 273 -14.44 -5.51 -23.45
CA SER A 273 -15.87 -5.56 -23.15
C SER A 273 -16.65 -4.85 -24.26
N ILE A 274 -17.53 -5.57 -24.95
CA ILE A 274 -18.40 -4.98 -26.00
C ILE A 274 -19.87 -5.31 -25.76
N THR A 275 -20.78 -4.40 -26.11
CA THR A 275 -22.22 -4.67 -26.01
C THR A 275 -22.62 -5.82 -26.93
N ALA A 276 -23.21 -6.88 -26.37
CA ALA A 276 -23.69 -8.04 -27.10
C ALA A 276 -24.96 -7.71 -27.89
N SER A 277 -25.13 -8.31 -29.06
CA SER A 277 -26.38 -8.17 -29.82
C SER A 277 -27.48 -9.04 -29.18
N THR A 278 -28.67 -8.46 -28.99
CA THR A 278 -29.81 -9.15 -28.39
C THR A 278 -30.41 -10.20 -29.32
N GLY A 279 -30.89 -11.32 -28.76
CA GLY A 279 -31.59 -12.37 -29.51
C GLY A 279 -31.01 -13.76 -29.35
N ASN A 280 -31.59 -14.72 -30.06
CA ASN A 280 -31.15 -16.12 -30.01
C ASN A 280 -29.73 -16.29 -30.54
N SER A 281 -28.89 -16.91 -29.72
CA SER A 281 -27.47 -17.09 -29.94
C SER A 281 -27.10 -18.54 -29.63
N SER A 282 -26.61 -19.26 -30.64
CA SER A 282 -26.18 -20.66 -30.51
C SER A 282 -24.72 -20.90 -30.89
N ASN A 283 -24.11 -19.94 -31.60
CA ASN A 283 -22.71 -19.99 -32.02
C ASN A 283 -22.08 -18.63 -31.77
N PHE A 284 -20.81 -18.65 -31.40
CA PHE A 284 -19.95 -17.48 -31.31
C PHE A 284 -19.01 -17.47 -32.51
N ILE A 285 -18.93 -16.34 -33.21
CA ILE A 285 -18.00 -16.15 -34.31
C ILE A 285 -16.99 -15.10 -33.91
N LEU A 286 -15.72 -15.46 -34.05
CA LEU A 286 -14.58 -14.59 -33.83
C LEU A 286 -13.83 -14.46 -35.15
N GLU A 287 -13.73 -13.23 -35.65
CA GLU A 287 -13.07 -12.94 -36.90
C GLU A 287 -12.01 -11.87 -36.68
N LEU A 288 -10.75 -12.21 -36.93
CA LEU A 288 -9.61 -11.31 -36.81
C LEU A 288 -9.30 -10.71 -38.18
N HIS A 289 -9.25 -9.38 -38.33
CA HIS A 289 -8.87 -8.71 -39.59
C HIS A 289 -7.66 -7.79 -39.42
N GLY A 290 -6.84 -7.66 -40.47
CA GLY A 290 -5.90 -6.58 -40.69
C GLY A 290 -6.52 -5.44 -41.53
N GLU A 291 -6.01 -4.22 -41.34
CA GLU A 291 -6.51 -3.00 -41.98
C GLU A 291 -5.88 -2.69 -43.36
N THR A 292 -6.44 -1.71 -44.04
CA THR A 292 -6.06 -1.31 -45.41
C THR A 292 -4.61 -0.80 -45.51
N GLY A 293 -3.86 -1.28 -46.50
CA GLY A 293 -2.55 -0.72 -46.86
C GLY A 293 -1.35 -1.28 -46.07
N ARG A 294 -1.54 -2.41 -45.38
CA ARG A 294 -0.49 -3.02 -44.55
C ARG A 294 0.46 -3.93 -45.33
N PRO A 295 1.76 -3.95 -45.01
CA PRO A 295 2.73 -4.89 -45.57
C PRO A 295 2.41 -6.33 -45.14
N ALA A 296 2.99 -7.32 -45.83
CA ALA A 296 2.83 -8.71 -45.44
C ALA A 296 3.38 -8.96 -44.02
N GLU A 297 2.64 -9.68 -43.20
CA GLU A 297 3.01 -9.97 -41.81
C GLU A 297 2.40 -11.30 -41.35
N ALA A 298 3.06 -11.95 -40.39
CA ALA A 298 2.49 -13.08 -39.67
C ALA A 298 2.72 -12.87 -38.17
N GLY A 299 1.93 -13.53 -37.34
CA GLY A 299 2.08 -13.45 -35.89
C GLY A 299 1.20 -14.44 -35.16
N MET A 300 1.37 -14.49 -33.85
CA MET A 300 0.61 -15.32 -32.95
C MET A 300 -0.16 -14.45 -31.97
N LEU A 301 -1.37 -14.85 -31.61
CA LEU A 301 -2.19 -14.26 -30.55
C LEU A 301 -2.79 -15.39 -29.73
N LEU A 302 -3.12 -15.10 -28.47
CA LEU A 302 -3.94 -15.98 -27.64
C LEU A 302 -5.21 -15.23 -27.29
N VAL A 303 -6.34 -15.92 -27.35
CA VAL A 303 -7.63 -15.37 -26.92
C VAL A 303 -8.16 -16.26 -25.81
N ALA A 304 -8.53 -15.67 -24.67
CA ALA A 304 -9.05 -16.39 -23.53
C ALA A 304 -10.28 -15.69 -22.93
N ASN A 305 -10.86 -16.33 -21.92
CA ASN A 305 -11.95 -15.78 -21.11
C ASN A 305 -13.13 -15.24 -21.92
N ILE A 306 -13.38 -15.80 -23.11
CA ILE A 306 -14.50 -15.42 -23.96
C ILE A 306 -15.79 -15.83 -23.27
N ARG A 307 -16.61 -14.86 -22.90
CA ARG A 307 -17.90 -15.09 -22.27
C ARG A 307 -18.88 -14.01 -22.68
N ILE A 308 -20.16 -14.38 -22.74
CA ILE A 308 -21.25 -13.40 -22.80
C ILE A 308 -21.80 -13.29 -21.39
N THR A 309 -21.73 -12.09 -20.84
CA THR A 309 -22.31 -11.77 -19.54
C THR A 309 -23.58 -10.96 -19.75
N ALA A 310 -24.51 -11.05 -18.81
CA ALA A 310 -25.67 -10.18 -18.73
C ALA A 310 -25.73 -9.56 -17.34
N PRO A 311 -26.38 -8.39 -17.17
CA PRO A 311 -26.73 -7.92 -15.84
C PRO A 311 -27.45 -9.05 -15.12
N ASP A 312 -27.01 -9.38 -13.89
CA ASP A 312 -27.69 -10.39 -13.09
C ASP A 312 -29.19 -10.09 -13.06
N PRO A 313 -30.04 -10.96 -13.65
CA PRO A 313 -31.49 -10.74 -13.65
C PRO A 313 -32.07 -10.77 -12.23
N ASN A 314 -31.37 -11.39 -11.29
CA ASN A 314 -31.75 -11.47 -9.88
C ASN A 314 -30.94 -10.50 -8.99
N GLY A 315 -29.93 -9.83 -9.54
CA GLY A 315 -29.07 -8.91 -8.81
C GLY A 315 -29.80 -7.62 -8.44
N ILE A 316 -29.54 -7.14 -7.23
CA ILE A 316 -30.09 -5.87 -6.75
C ILE A 316 -29.15 -4.75 -7.19
N ALA A 317 -29.68 -3.73 -7.87
CA ALA A 317 -28.87 -2.58 -8.25
C ALA A 317 -28.51 -1.80 -6.98
N LEU A 318 -27.23 -1.50 -6.79
CA LEU A 318 -26.78 -0.70 -5.66
C LEU A 318 -27.20 0.76 -5.87
N PRO A 319 -27.62 1.46 -4.80
CA PRO A 319 -27.90 2.88 -4.88
C PRO A 319 -26.61 3.67 -5.17
N ASN A 320 -26.78 4.84 -5.78
CA ASN A 320 -25.71 5.82 -5.91
C ASN A 320 -25.32 6.37 -4.53
N VAL A 321 -24.03 6.59 -4.31
CA VAL A 321 -23.55 7.31 -3.13
C VAL A 321 -23.97 8.77 -3.22
N VAL A 322 -24.29 9.38 -2.08
CA VAL A 322 -24.62 10.80 -1.97
C VAL A 322 -23.60 11.46 -1.04
N ASN A 323 -22.69 12.25 -1.62
CA ASN A 323 -21.75 13.05 -0.85
C ASN A 323 -22.41 14.38 -0.45
N THR A 324 -22.34 14.74 0.83
CA THR A 324 -23.08 15.89 1.38
C THR A 324 -22.18 16.95 2.00
N GLU A 325 -21.00 16.58 2.49
CA GLU A 325 -20.07 17.54 3.10
C GLU A 325 -19.27 18.29 2.04
N ASN A 326 -19.53 19.59 1.91
CA ASN A 326 -18.78 20.42 0.96
C ASN A 326 -17.32 20.59 1.41
N GLN A 327 -16.39 20.68 0.45
CA GLN A 327 -14.97 20.98 0.71
C GLN A 327 -14.74 22.28 1.52
N SER A 328 -15.71 23.19 1.58
CA SER A 328 -15.64 24.39 2.43
C SER A 328 -16.08 24.18 3.89
N ALA A 329 -16.66 23.02 4.22
CA ALA A 329 -16.97 22.55 5.57
C ALA A 329 -15.99 21.46 6.08
N ALA A 330 -15.56 20.53 5.21
CA ALA A 330 -14.66 19.41 5.54
C ALA A 330 -13.34 19.80 6.22
N ALA A 331 -12.79 18.98 7.12
CA ALA A 331 -11.52 19.28 7.79
C ALA A 331 -10.36 19.57 6.80
N PRO A 332 -9.49 20.56 7.05
CA PRO A 332 -8.32 20.80 6.19
C PRO A 332 -7.38 19.58 6.12
N LEU A 333 -7.09 19.07 4.91
CA LEU A 333 -6.20 17.92 4.75
C LEU A 333 -4.79 18.24 5.29
N LYS A 334 -4.27 19.43 4.97
CA LYS A 334 -3.01 19.94 5.51
C LYS A 334 -2.96 20.20 7.02
N SER A 335 -4.09 20.12 7.74
CA SER A 335 -4.04 20.17 9.21
C SER A 335 -3.52 18.88 9.82
N ILE A 336 -3.63 17.77 9.08
CA ILE A 336 -3.06 16.48 9.43
C ILE A 336 -1.70 16.34 8.75
N TYR A 337 -1.70 16.40 7.42
CA TYR A 337 -0.49 16.16 6.61
C TYR A 337 0.25 17.46 6.33
N ASN A 338 1.25 17.73 7.16
CA ASN A 338 2.18 18.83 6.97
C ASN A 338 3.51 18.49 7.65
N ARG A 339 4.56 19.25 7.31
CA ARG A 339 5.89 19.04 7.88
C ARG A 339 6.02 19.40 9.36
N ASP A 340 5.11 20.20 9.92
CA ASP A 340 5.12 20.52 11.36
C ASP A 340 4.62 19.34 12.21
N ASN A 341 3.93 18.39 11.59
CA ASN A 341 3.51 17.11 12.17
C ASN A 341 4.41 15.95 11.71
N ASP A 342 5.59 16.23 11.16
CA ASP A 342 6.56 15.23 10.66
C ASP A 342 6.05 14.35 9.52
N LEU A 343 5.07 14.89 8.82
CA LEU A 343 4.51 14.32 7.62
C LEU A 343 4.97 15.14 6.41
N PHE A 344 4.37 14.85 5.28
CA PHE A 344 4.65 15.46 4.00
C PHE A 344 3.70 16.63 3.73
N MET A 345 4.07 17.49 2.79
CA MET A 345 3.17 18.53 2.31
C MET A 345 2.08 17.94 1.42
N VAL A 346 0.84 18.37 1.58
CA VAL A 346 -0.25 18.02 0.65
C VAL A 346 -0.50 19.12 -0.37
N GLY A 347 -0.65 18.71 -1.62
CA GLY A 347 -0.78 19.59 -2.75
C GLY A 347 -1.89 19.23 -3.72
N THR A 348 -2.13 20.13 -4.67
CA THR A 348 -3.07 19.92 -5.77
C THR A 348 -2.66 20.72 -7.00
N ILE A 349 -3.23 20.41 -8.16
CA ILE A 349 -3.06 21.22 -9.37
C ILE A 349 -3.65 22.63 -9.18
N GLY A 350 -3.08 23.60 -9.86
CA GLY A 350 -3.74 24.87 -10.12
C GLY A 350 -2.81 26.05 -10.31
N THR A 351 -3.34 27.06 -11.00
CA THR A 351 -2.62 28.29 -11.35
C THR A 351 -3.26 29.51 -10.69
N GLY A 352 -2.50 30.60 -10.53
CA GLY A 352 -3.03 31.87 -10.01
C GLY A 352 -3.26 31.88 -8.49
N ALA A 353 -4.10 32.80 -8.02
CA ALA A 353 -4.29 33.05 -6.59
C ALA A 353 -4.88 31.86 -5.82
N VAL A 354 -4.26 31.52 -4.69
CA VAL A 354 -4.64 30.39 -3.83
C VAL A 354 -5.83 30.81 -2.96
N THR A 355 -7.02 30.28 -3.27
CA THR A 355 -8.30 30.62 -2.61
C THR A 355 -9.17 29.37 -2.46
N GLY A 356 -10.22 29.45 -1.63
CA GLY A 356 -11.20 28.38 -1.46
C GLY A 356 -10.56 27.07 -1.00
N ALA A 357 -10.91 25.96 -1.65
CA ALA A 357 -10.39 24.63 -1.31
C ALA A 357 -8.87 24.53 -1.45
N ARG A 358 -8.27 25.19 -2.45
CA ARG A 358 -6.81 25.26 -2.60
C ARG A 358 -6.16 25.85 -1.35
N ALA A 359 -6.68 26.98 -0.87
CA ALA A 359 -6.18 27.63 0.34
C ALA A 359 -6.45 26.82 1.61
N ARG A 360 -7.55 26.06 1.65
CA ARG A 360 -8.01 25.35 2.83
C ARG A 360 -7.32 24.00 3.01
N HIS A 361 -7.20 23.19 1.98
CA HIS A 361 -6.70 21.81 2.11
C HIS A 361 -5.23 21.65 1.76
N TYR A 362 -4.65 22.56 0.98
CA TYR A 362 -3.35 22.34 0.34
C TYR A 362 -2.35 23.46 0.62
N GLU A 363 -1.07 23.16 0.44
CA GLU A 363 0.04 24.11 0.62
C GLU A 363 1.04 24.14 -0.53
N ILE A 364 1.12 23.10 -1.37
CA ILE A 364 1.97 23.05 -2.56
C ILE A 364 1.14 22.89 -3.84
N PHE A 365 1.54 23.59 -4.91
CA PHE A 365 0.77 23.66 -6.15
C PHE A 365 1.64 23.44 -7.39
N VAL A 366 1.05 22.80 -8.39
CA VAL A 366 1.66 22.56 -9.71
C VAL A 366 0.78 23.12 -10.82
N ASP A 367 1.40 23.79 -11.79
CA ASP A 367 0.76 24.15 -13.06
C ASP A 367 0.99 23.00 -14.05
N GLY A 368 -0.06 22.24 -14.36
CA GLY A 368 0.08 21.06 -15.19
C GLY A 368 0.44 21.31 -16.66
N ASN A 369 0.55 22.56 -17.15
CA ASN A 369 0.81 22.80 -18.57
C ASN A 369 1.76 23.96 -18.88
N ASN A 370 1.71 25.09 -18.18
CA ASN A 370 2.35 26.31 -18.69
C ASN A 370 3.87 26.38 -18.52
N LEU A 371 4.47 25.49 -17.71
CA LEU A 371 5.93 25.39 -17.56
C LEU A 371 6.60 24.35 -18.47
N LYS A 372 5.83 23.60 -19.27
CA LYS A 372 6.37 22.65 -20.24
C LYS A 372 7.20 23.37 -21.33
N ALA A 373 8.05 22.64 -22.05
CA ALA A 373 8.97 23.23 -23.02
C ALA A 373 8.27 23.95 -24.19
N GLU A 374 7.15 23.41 -24.70
CA GLU A 374 6.38 24.04 -25.78
C GLU A 374 5.89 25.47 -25.46
N PRO A 375 5.22 25.73 -24.32
CA PRO A 375 4.85 27.09 -23.96
C PRO A 375 6.03 27.95 -23.49
N THR A 376 7.06 27.37 -22.86
CA THR A 376 8.16 28.17 -22.27
C THR A 376 9.25 28.55 -23.25
N HIS A 377 9.52 27.73 -24.27
CA HIS A 377 10.57 27.93 -25.26
C HIS A 377 10.04 27.80 -26.70
N PRO A 378 8.98 28.55 -27.08
CA PRO A 378 8.26 28.33 -28.34
C PRO A 378 9.08 28.66 -29.60
N ARG A 379 10.19 29.37 -29.47
CA ARG A 379 10.99 29.92 -30.57
C ARG A 379 12.44 29.48 -30.44
N GLY A 380 13.02 28.93 -31.50
CA GLY A 380 14.40 28.44 -31.46
C GLY A 380 15.46 29.50 -31.85
N PRO A 381 16.71 29.29 -31.43
CA PRO A 381 17.81 30.22 -31.67
C PRO A 381 18.30 30.23 -33.12
N ASP A 382 18.62 31.41 -33.63
CA ASP A 382 19.12 31.63 -34.99
C ASP A 382 20.55 31.16 -35.22
N TRP A 383 21.31 30.73 -34.21
CA TRP A 383 22.62 30.09 -34.36
C TRP A 383 22.54 28.58 -34.49
N LEU A 384 21.37 27.98 -34.22
CA LEU A 384 21.20 26.53 -34.34
C LEU A 384 21.23 26.14 -35.82
N ARG A 385 22.11 25.19 -36.16
CA ARG A 385 22.42 24.78 -37.53
C ARG A 385 22.52 23.27 -37.63
N SER A 386 22.22 22.74 -38.81
CA SER A 386 22.52 21.35 -39.15
C SER A 386 24.03 21.14 -39.21
N VAL A 387 24.47 19.89 -39.22
CA VAL A 387 25.86 19.49 -39.52
C VAL A 387 26.37 20.04 -40.87
N ALA A 388 25.47 20.36 -41.82
CA ALA A 388 25.79 20.96 -43.10
C ALA A 388 25.87 22.50 -43.06
N GLY A 389 25.55 23.12 -41.91
CA GLY A 389 25.50 24.57 -41.74
C GLY A 389 24.19 25.24 -42.14
N ASP A 390 23.13 24.46 -42.42
CA ASP A 390 21.83 24.99 -42.82
C ASP A 390 21.00 25.44 -41.60
N PRO A 391 20.16 26.49 -41.73
CA PRO A 391 19.24 26.90 -40.66
C PRO A 391 18.16 25.86 -40.38
N LEU A 392 17.79 25.72 -39.10
CA LEU A 392 16.69 24.85 -38.69
C LEU A 392 15.34 25.55 -38.81
N SER A 393 14.31 24.82 -39.26
CA SER A 393 12.95 25.36 -39.35
C SER A 393 12.43 25.75 -37.96
N GLY A 394 11.91 26.97 -37.83
CA GLY A 394 11.43 27.52 -36.55
C GLY A 394 12.53 28.01 -35.58
N ALA A 395 13.81 27.84 -35.93
CA ALA A 395 14.96 28.30 -35.15
C ALA A 395 15.59 29.56 -35.79
N THR A 396 14.86 30.68 -35.73
CA THR A 396 15.22 31.93 -36.44
C THR A 396 15.28 33.15 -35.52
N THR A 397 15.28 32.93 -34.20
CA THR A 397 15.18 34.02 -33.21
C THR A 397 16.56 34.40 -32.71
N THR A 398 16.84 35.69 -32.61
CA THR A 398 18.08 36.16 -31.98
C THR A 398 18.13 35.67 -30.52
N PRO A 399 19.27 35.12 -30.06
CA PRO A 399 19.36 34.51 -28.75
C PRO A 399 19.06 35.48 -27.62
N GLY A 400 18.33 35.03 -26.61
CA GLY A 400 18.01 35.79 -25.41
C GLY A 400 16.59 35.57 -24.90
N ALA A 401 16.17 36.40 -23.94
CA ALA A 401 14.86 36.30 -23.31
C ALA A 401 13.67 36.35 -24.30
N THR A 402 13.85 36.88 -25.51
CA THR A 402 12.83 36.91 -26.56
C THR A 402 12.48 35.53 -27.14
N GLU A 403 13.31 34.52 -26.94
CA GLU A 403 13.02 33.13 -27.29
C GLU A 403 11.90 32.57 -26.39
N TYR A 404 11.85 33.01 -25.13
CA TYR A 404 11.08 32.39 -24.06
C TYR A 404 9.75 33.11 -23.76
N SER A 405 8.85 32.38 -23.10
CA SER A 405 7.60 32.91 -22.55
C SER A 405 7.39 32.30 -21.16
N PHE A 406 7.07 33.13 -20.16
CA PHE A 406 7.02 32.66 -18.78
C PHE A 406 5.62 32.85 -18.18
N PRO A 407 5.05 31.84 -17.48
CA PRO A 407 3.80 31.98 -16.72
C PRO A 407 3.99 32.76 -15.40
N THR A 408 4.71 33.88 -15.44
CA THR A 408 5.17 34.63 -14.25
C THR A 408 4.02 35.01 -13.33
N SER A 409 2.90 35.50 -13.88
CA SER A 409 1.75 35.95 -13.10
C SER A 409 1.09 34.82 -12.31
N SER A 410 1.06 33.60 -12.86
CA SER A 410 0.47 32.42 -12.20
C SER A 410 1.22 32.09 -10.92
N TYR A 411 2.54 31.95 -11.00
CA TYR A 411 3.38 31.59 -9.85
C TYR A 411 3.58 32.74 -8.88
N GLN A 412 3.63 33.98 -9.37
CA GLN A 412 3.66 35.16 -8.52
C GLN A 412 2.39 35.23 -7.66
N ALA A 413 1.23 34.98 -8.24
CA ALA A 413 -0.03 34.97 -7.50
C ALA A 413 -0.08 33.87 -6.42
N ILE A 414 0.52 32.69 -6.66
CA ILE A 414 0.63 31.64 -5.63
C ILE A 414 1.47 32.14 -4.44
N ARG A 415 2.68 32.63 -4.71
CA ARG A 415 3.59 33.19 -3.70
C ARG A 415 2.92 34.31 -2.89
N ASP A 416 2.21 35.20 -3.57
CA ASP A 416 1.62 36.41 -2.99
C ASP A 416 0.26 36.17 -2.28
N SER A 417 -0.30 34.94 -2.33
CA SER A 417 -1.60 34.62 -1.72
C SER A 417 -1.54 34.38 -0.21
N GLY A 418 -0.35 34.20 0.36
CA GLY A 418 -0.15 33.87 1.77
C GLY A 418 0.99 34.67 2.40
N THR A 419 1.32 34.35 3.66
CA THR A 419 2.59 34.83 4.25
C THR A 419 3.76 34.22 3.49
N SER A 420 4.92 34.88 3.52
CA SER A 420 6.13 34.38 2.85
C SER A 420 6.42 32.92 3.24
N GLY A 421 6.57 32.04 2.26
CA GLY A 421 6.81 30.61 2.45
C GLY A 421 5.58 29.75 2.74
N GLN A 422 4.40 30.35 2.93
CA GLN A 422 3.17 29.60 3.22
C GLN A 422 2.78 28.66 2.08
N TYR A 423 2.74 29.19 0.85
CA TYR A 423 2.39 28.43 -0.34
C TYR A 423 3.62 28.17 -1.21
N LYS A 424 3.79 26.89 -1.57
CA LYS A 424 4.92 26.40 -2.36
C LYS A 424 4.49 26.09 -3.79
N ALA A 425 5.45 26.10 -4.70
CA ALA A 425 5.25 25.68 -6.08
C ALA A 425 6.15 24.48 -6.41
N HIS A 426 5.60 23.55 -7.16
CA HIS A 426 6.32 22.48 -7.84
C HIS A 426 6.40 22.81 -9.34
N GLY A 427 7.60 22.78 -9.90
CA GLY A 427 7.87 23.13 -11.30
C GLY A 427 7.77 21.91 -12.21
N HIS A 428 6.93 21.97 -13.23
CA HIS A 428 6.68 20.85 -14.14
C HIS A 428 6.61 21.35 -15.60
N VAL A 429 7.59 21.10 -16.48
CA VAL A 429 8.83 20.31 -16.37
C VAL A 429 9.85 20.89 -17.38
N LEU A 430 11.16 20.80 -17.11
CA LEU A 430 12.21 21.31 -18.01
C LEU A 430 12.38 20.47 -19.29
N ALA A 431 12.55 19.15 -19.15
CA ALA A 431 12.78 18.24 -20.26
C ALA A 431 11.76 17.09 -20.26
N TRP A 432 11.06 16.89 -21.36
CA TRP A 432 10.10 15.82 -21.54
C TRP A 432 9.95 15.47 -23.01
N TYR A 433 9.83 14.18 -23.34
CA TYR A 433 9.69 13.72 -24.72
C TYR A 433 8.42 14.22 -25.43
N ASN A 434 7.42 14.65 -24.67
CA ASN A 434 6.16 15.19 -25.16
C ASN A 434 6.04 16.70 -24.91
N GLN A 435 5.13 17.38 -25.62
CA GLN A 435 4.88 18.82 -25.48
C GLN A 435 6.16 19.67 -25.54
N ALA A 436 7.04 19.33 -26.48
CA ALA A 436 8.21 20.10 -26.87
C ALA A 436 7.98 20.79 -28.23
N PRO A 437 8.52 22.01 -28.43
CA PRO A 437 8.28 22.79 -29.63
C PRO A 437 8.85 22.10 -30.87
N ALA A 438 8.18 22.25 -32.01
CA ALA A 438 8.55 21.54 -33.25
C ALA A 438 10.00 21.75 -33.69
N TRP A 439 10.56 22.94 -33.43
CA TRP A 439 11.95 23.25 -33.78
C TRP A 439 12.96 22.44 -32.97
N MET A 440 12.61 22.05 -31.73
CA MET A 440 13.44 21.23 -30.84
C MET A 440 13.29 19.75 -31.19
N ARG A 441 12.05 19.30 -31.45
CA ARG A 441 11.75 17.89 -31.77
C ARG A 441 12.42 17.37 -33.05
N GLN A 442 12.84 18.25 -33.96
CA GLN A 442 13.55 17.86 -35.18
C GLN A 442 15.04 17.50 -34.93
N ILE A 443 15.61 17.86 -33.78
CA ILE A 443 17.05 17.67 -33.48
C ILE A 443 17.33 16.19 -33.26
N ILE A 444 18.38 15.68 -33.92
CA ILE A 444 18.89 14.31 -33.76
C ILE A 444 20.43 14.32 -33.65
N PRO A 445 21.05 13.27 -33.06
CA PRO A 445 22.51 13.15 -33.03
C PRO A 445 23.17 13.23 -34.41
N ALA A 446 24.35 13.85 -34.48
CA ALA A 446 25.09 14.08 -35.72
C ALA A 446 25.54 12.79 -36.43
N ASN A 447 25.80 11.74 -35.65
CA ASN A 447 26.30 10.45 -36.13
C ASN A 447 25.21 9.50 -36.62
N LEU A 448 23.93 9.83 -36.47
CA LEU A 448 22.85 8.96 -36.92
C LEU A 448 22.75 8.94 -38.45
N PRO A 449 22.63 7.75 -39.07
CA PRO A 449 22.48 7.65 -40.52
C PRO A 449 21.13 8.21 -40.99
N SER A 450 21.11 8.76 -42.21
CA SER A 450 19.85 9.22 -42.82
C SER A 450 18.83 8.08 -42.93
N GLY A 451 17.61 8.32 -42.46
CA GLY A 451 16.56 7.30 -42.39
C GLY A 451 16.69 6.33 -41.22
N TYR A 452 17.45 6.68 -40.16
CA TYR A 452 17.54 5.90 -38.93
C TYR A 452 16.16 5.63 -38.31
N THR A 453 15.83 4.35 -38.11
CA THR A 453 14.55 3.89 -37.55
C THR A 453 14.65 3.29 -36.15
N GLY A 454 15.81 3.40 -35.48
CA GLY A 454 16.07 2.74 -34.19
C GLY A 454 16.98 1.49 -34.30
N THR A 455 17.46 1.03 -33.14
CA THR A 455 18.18 -0.23 -32.87
C THR A 455 17.67 -0.83 -31.55
N ALA A 456 18.09 -2.05 -31.21
CA ALA A 456 17.77 -2.68 -29.92
C ALA A 456 18.39 -1.95 -28.70
N LYS A 457 19.38 -1.07 -28.93
CA LYS A 457 20.00 -0.24 -27.89
C LYS A 457 19.41 1.18 -27.86
N PHE A 458 19.06 1.73 -29.02
CA PHE A 458 18.62 3.11 -29.19
C PHE A 458 17.29 3.16 -29.95
N TYR A 459 16.20 3.48 -29.26
CA TYR A 459 14.90 3.56 -29.90
C TYR A 459 14.76 4.87 -30.69
N GLY A 460 14.17 4.76 -31.88
CA GLY A 460 14.10 5.81 -32.88
C GLY A 460 13.10 6.93 -32.57
N LEU A 461 13.04 7.83 -33.55
CA LEU A 461 12.51 9.18 -33.49
C LEU A 461 11.11 9.26 -32.85
N GLY A 462 10.99 9.93 -31.69
CA GLY A 462 9.74 10.09 -30.94
C GLY A 462 8.49 10.48 -31.78
N ASN A 463 7.30 10.23 -31.23
CA ASN A 463 6.01 10.38 -31.93
C ASN A 463 5.88 11.72 -32.70
N GLY A 464 5.55 11.64 -33.99
CA GLY A 464 5.09 12.80 -34.77
C GLY A 464 6.18 13.74 -35.29
N VAL A 465 7.43 13.27 -35.41
CA VAL A 465 8.50 14.00 -36.08
C VAL A 465 8.53 13.63 -37.57
N THR A 466 8.01 14.51 -38.44
CA THR A 466 8.05 14.32 -39.90
C THR A 466 9.36 14.78 -40.55
N THR A 467 10.23 15.44 -39.78
CA THR A 467 11.46 16.06 -40.27
C THR A 467 12.53 15.99 -39.19
N THR A 468 13.69 15.45 -39.53
CA THR A 468 14.85 15.36 -38.64
C THR A 468 16.03 16.11 -39.21
N VAL A 469 16.81 16.72 -38.32
CA VAL A 469 17.99 17.51 -38.65
C VAL A 469 19.12 17.08 -37.72
N PRO A 470 20.18 16.43 -38.25
CA PRO A 470 21.38 16.16 -37.48
C PRO A 470 22.03 17.47 -37.03
N VAL A 471 22.34 17.55 -35.74
CA VAL A 471 22.97 18.72 -35.10
C VAL A 471 24.20 18.25 -34.32
N GLU A 472 25.26 19.06 -34.35
CA GLU A 472 26.48 18.81 -33.58
C GLU A 472 26.19 18.73 -32.06
N GLN A 473 26.85 17.80 -31.38
CA GLN A 473 26.60 17.49 -29.96
C GLN A 473 26.65 18.72 -29.05
N ASP A 474 27.68 19.55 -29.19
CA ASP A 474 27.85 20.77 -28.39
C ASP A 474 26.75 21.81 -28.66
N MET A 475 26.16 21.83 -29.85
CA MET A 475 25.02 22.72 -30.15
C MET A 475 23.76 22.24 -29.43
N ALA A 476 23.50 20.93 -29.41
CA ALA A 476 22.38 20.34 -28.66
C ALA A 476 22.55 20.58 -27.16
N ARG A 477 23.75 20.34 -26.61
CA ARG A 477 24.11 20.66 -25.22
C ARG A 477 23.88 22.14 -24.89
N ARG A 478 24.31 23.04 -25.78
CA ARG A 478 24.09 24.50 -25.62
C ARG A 478 22.61 24.87 -25.60
N VAL A 479 21.78 24.26 -26.45
CA VAL A 479 20.33 24.51 -26.45
C VAL A 479 19.73 24.13 -25.10
N GLN A 480 20.02 22.94 -24.59
CA GLN A 480 19.46 22.46 -23.33
C GLN A 480 20.01 23.23 -22.12
N PHE A 481 21.31 23.55 -22.11
CA PHE A 481 21.89 24.42 -21.08
C PHE A 481 21.20 25.79 -21.05
N ASN A 482 21.06 26.46 -22.19
CA ASN A 482 20.37 27.74 -22.25
C ASN A 482 18.91 27.64 -21.79
N HIS A 483 18.18 26.60 -22.23
CA HIS A 483 16.79 26.38 -21.83
C HIS A 483 16.65 26.28 -20.31
N THR A 484 17.41 25.39 -19.68
CA THR A 484 17.42 25.22 -18.22
C THR A 484 17.76 26.52 -17.50
N MET A 485 18.79 27.23 -17.97
CA MET A 485 19.23 28.49 -17.36
C MET A 485 18.16 29.58 -17.46
N TYR A 486 17.60 29.83 -18.65
CA TYR A 486 16.59 30.88 -18.83
C TYR A 486 15.30 30.57 -18.08
N VAL A 487 14.81 29.33 -18.14
CA VAL A 487 13.56 28.95 -17.49
C VAL A 487 13.67 29.02 -15.98
N MET A 488 14.67 28.36 -15.37
CA MET A 488 14.78 28.37 -13.91
C MET A 488 15.16 29.75 -13.37
N ARG A 489 16.15 30.43 -13.97
CA ARG A 489 16.62 31.73 -13.47
C ARG A 489 15.57 32.84 -13.65
N HIS A 490 14.67 32.74 -14.63
CA HIS A 490 13.56 33.68 -14.72
C HIS A 490 12.79 33.79 -13.39
N PHE A 491 12.54 32.67 -12.72
CA PHE A 491 11.78 32.64 -11.48
C PHE A 491 12.67 32.87 -10.25
N LEU A 492 13.86 32.28 -10.24
CA LEU A 492 14.71 32.12 -9.06
C LEU A 492 15.73 33.25 -8.82
N THR A 493 15.84 34.24 -9.72
CA THR A 493 16.67 35.45 -9.53
C THR A 493 15.95 36.73 -9.95
N THR A 494 16.45 37.89 -9.53
CA THR A 494 16.01 39.22 -9.98
C THR A 494 16.77 39.77 -11.20
N ASP A 495 17.68 38.99 -11.79
CA ASP A 495 18.51 39.40 -12.92
C ASP A 495 17.68 39.64 -14.19
N ALA A 496 17.79 40.87 -14.72
CA ALA A 496 17.07 41.31 -15.91
C ALA A 496 17.46 40.52 -17.18
N LYS A 497 18.63 39.87 -17.22
CA LYS A 497 19.06 39.01 -18.33
C LYS A 497 18.03 37.92 -18.64
N TYR A 498 17.46 37.31 -17.60
CA TYR A 498 16.49 36.21 -17.73
C TYR A 498 15.04 36.72 -17.79
N GLY A 499 14.83 38.00 -18.12
CA GLY A 499 13.49 38.60 -18.18
C GLY A 499 12.84 38.82 -16.81
N SER A 500 13.62 38.74 -15.72
CA SER A 500 13.16 39.00 -14.35
C SER A 500 13.23 40.50 -14.01
N SER A 501 12.77 40.89 -12.82
CA SER A 501 12.89 42.26 -12.31
C SER A 501 13.01 42.29 -10.78
N ALA A 502 13.75 43.27 -10.25
CA ALA A 502 13.84 43.51 -8.81
C ALA A 502 12.47 43.79 -8.16
N SER A 503 11.55 44.45 -8.88
CA SER A 503 10.20 44.74 -8.38
C SER A 503 9.30 43.50 -8.26
N ARG A 504 9.51 42.48 -9.11
CA ARG A 504 8.81 41.19 -9.01
C ARG A 504 9.27 40.42 -7.77
N GLY A 505 10.54 40.59 -7.40
CA GLY A 505 11.22 39.73 -6.42
C GLY A 505 11.37 38.30 -6.94
N ILE A 506 11.88 37.41 -6.08
CA ILE A 506 12.08 35.99 -6.41
C ILE A 506 10.79 35.21 -6.21
N ILE A 507 10.53 34.21 -7.05
CA ILE A 507 9.46 33.23 -6.85
C ILE A 507 10.09 31.89 -6.48
N PRO A 508 10.10 31.50 -5.19
CA PRO A 508 10.70 30.25 -4.76
C PRO A 508 9.87 29.05 -5.23
N PHE A 509 10.55 28.06 -5.81
CA PHE A 509 10.01 26.73 -6.02
C PHE A 509 10.54 25.81 -4.92
N ASN A 510 9.70 24.87 -4.46
CA ASN A 510 10.11 23.86 -3.49
C ASN A 510 10.82 22.69 -4.18
N SER A 511 10.31 22.28 -5.33
CA SER A 511 10.84 21.19 -6.15
C SER A 511 10.58 21.47 -7.64
N TRP A 512 11.33 20.81 -8.51
CA TRP A 512 11.22 20.99 -9.96
C TRP A 512 11.56 19.70 -10.70
N ASP A 513 10.62 19.22 -11.52
CA ASP A 513 10.85 18.14 -12.45
C ASP A 513 11.84 18.58 -13.54
N VAL A 514 13.07 18.06 -13.45
CA VAL A 514 14.11 18.33 -14.43
C VAL A 514 13.88 17.48 -15.67
N LEU A 515 13.55 16.19 -15.48
CA LEU A 515 13.31 15.23 -16.52
C LEU A 515 12.05 14.42 -16.20
N ASN A 516 11.14 14.33 -17.17
CA ASN A 516 9.89 13.60 -17.05
C ASN A 516 9.89 12.37 -17.97
N GLU A 517 9.47 11.22 -17.44
CA GLU A 517 9.03 10.04 -18.20
C GLU A 517 10.04 9.44 -19.16
N GLU A 518 11.33 9.43 -18.82
CA GLU A 518 12.38 8.91 -19.71
C GLU A 518 12.52 7.39 -19.63
N ILE A 519 12.15 6.75 -18.51
CA ILE A 519 12.22 5.29 -18.41
C ILE A 519 11.04 4.69 -19.15
N HIS A 520 11.35 3.73 -20.01
CA HIS A 520 10.42 3.14 -20.92
C HIS A 520 9.53 2.10 -20.22
N GLU A 521 8.22 2.35 -20.24
CA GLU A 521 7.12 1.50 -19.76
C GLU A 521 6.75 0.32 -20.66
N SER A 522 7.64 -0.12 -21.56
CA SER A 522 7.39 -1.19 -22.55
C SER A 522 6.76 -0.83 -23.91
N ARG A 523 6.57 0.42 -24.32
CA ARG A 523 6.04 0.70 -25.68
C ARG A 523 6.88 0.11 -26.84
N HIS A 524 8.23 0.01 -26.75
CA HIS A 524 9.05 -0.52 -27.86
C HIS A 524 10.37 -1.26 -27.52
N SER A 525 10.74 -1.54 -26.26
CA SER A 525 11.94 -2.34 -25.95
C SER A 525 11.59 -3.82 -25.71
N GLU A 526 12.13 -4.74 -26.48
CA GLU A 526 12.13 -6.20 -26.20
C GLU A 526 12.90 -6.58 -24.92
N ILE A 527 12.99 -5.65 -23.96
CA ILE A 527 13.79 -5.73 -22.76
C ILE A 527 13.01 -4.98 -21.67
N ILE A 528 12.10 -5.67 -20.99
CA ILE A 528 12.22 -5.62 -19.52
C ILE A 528 13.64 -6.14 -19.30
N PRO A 529 14.56 -5.39 -18.71
CA PRO A 529 15.87 -5.94 -18.47
C PRO A 529 15.69 -7.23 -17.68
N ASN A 530 16.09 -8.36 -18.27
CA ASN A 530 16.32 -9.59 -17.50
C ASN A 530 17.28 -9.30 -16.33
N ASP A 531 18.05 -8.21 -16.46
CA ASP A 531 18.91 -7.62 -15.47
C ASP A 531 18.58 -6.12 -15.28
N ALA A 532 17.84 -5.79 -14.22
CA ALA A 532 17.48 -4.40 -13.89
C ALA A 532 18.70 -3.47 -13.74
N ASN A 533 19.92 -3.99 -13.64
CA ASN A 533 21.16 -3.22 -13.63
C ASN A 533 21.52 -2.62 -15.01
N SER A 534 20.87 -3.06 -16.10
CA SER A 534 21.06 -2.53 -17.46
C SER A 534 20.10 -1.37 -17.79
N TRP A 535 19.90 -0.42 -16.87
CA TRP A 535 18.86 0.63 -17.00
C TRP A 535 19.02 1.53 -18.25
N LYS A 536 20.23 1.72 -18.77
CA LYS A 536 20.49 2.61 -19.92
C LYS A 536 19.81 2.14 -21.22
N THR A 537 19.57 0.84 -21.36
CA THR A 537 18.82 0.28 -22.51
C THR A 537 17.31 0.39 -22.33
N SER A 538 16.85 0.87 -21.17
CA SER A 538 15.44 1.02 -20.82
C SER A 538 14.93 2.44 -21.02
N LEU A 539 15.67 3.32 -21.68
CA LEU A 539 15.30 4.73 -21.88
C LEU A 539 14.52 4.93 -23.19
N LYS A 540 13.58 5.87 -23.20
CA LYS A 540 12.83 6.27 -24.40
C LYS A 540 13.73 6.88 -25.47
N ASN A 541 14.88 7.42 -25.06
CA ASN A 541 15.88 7.99 -25.93
C ASN A 541 15.33 9.16 -26.74
N THR A 542 14.76 10.13 -26.01
CA THR A 542 14.20 11.36 -26.59
C THR A 542 15.21 12.05 -27.54
N ASN A 543 14.84 12.19 -28.82
CA ASN A 543 15.76 12.54 -29.92
C ASN A 543 16.73 13.69 -29.63
N TRP A 544 16.21 14.80 -29.11
CA TRP A 544 17.00 16.01 -28.88
C TRP A 544 17.78 15.96 -27.56
N LEU A 545 17.40 15.09 -26.61
CA LEU A 545 18.17 14.84 -25.41
C LEU A 545 19.37 13.96 -25.75
N VAL A 546 19.17 12.92 -26.55
CA VAL A 546 20.26 12.00 -26.98
C VAL A 546 21.25 12.69 -27.91
N ALA A 547 20.82 13.73 -28.65
CA ALA A 547 21.75 14.59 -29.39
C ALA A 547 22.82 15.25 -28.49
N MET A 548 22.66 15.25 -27.16
CA MET A 548 23.67 15.71 -26.21
C MET A 548 24.77 14.67 -25.91
N SER A 549 24.56 13.39 -26.24
CA SER A 549 25.43 12.27 -25.88
C SER A 549 25.84 11.37 -27.05
N ASP A 550 25.49 11.74 -28.30
CA ASP A 550 25.86 11.04 -29.54
C ASP A 550 25.53 9.53 -29.57
N ASP A 551 24.46 9.10 -28.90
CA ASP A 551 24.05 7.67 -28.83
C ASP A 551 25.07 6.72 -28.15
N GLU A 552 26.03 7.26 -27.38
CA GLU A 552 26.96 6.42 -26.61
C GLU A 552 26.37 5.97 -25.28
N ILE A 553 25.41 5.03 -25.33
CA ILE A 553 24.76 4.41 -24.15
C ILE A 553 25.78 3.78 -23.20
N ASP A 554 26.89 3.27 -23.75
CA ASP A 554 27.98 2.64 -22.99
C ASP A 554 29.14 3.63 -22.69
N GLY A 555 28.96 4.93 -22.95
CA GLY A 555 29.94 5.99 -22.72
C GLY A 555 30.11 6.37 -21.25
N ASP A 556 30.92 7.41 -20.98
CA ASP A 556 31.05 7.95 -19.62
C ASP A 556 29.69 8.45 -19.14
N ILE A 557 29.29 7.99 -17.96
CA ILE A 557 28.02 8.38 -17.33
C ILE A 557 27.92 9.90 -17.13
N ARG A 558 29.04 10.60 -16.98
CA ARG A 558 29.07 12.06 -16.83
C ARG A 558 28.75 12.82 -18.11
N ASP A 559 28.89 12.16 -19.26
CA ASP A 559 28.52 12.70 -20.58
C ASP A 559 27.09 12.30 -20.99
N HIS A 560 26.43 11.44 -20.21
CA HIS A 560 25.05 11.03 -20.45
C HIS A 560 24.09 12.21 -20.28
N TYR A 561 23.09 12.32 -21.16
CA TYR A 561 22.20 13.49 -21.19
C TYR A 561 21.42 13.70 -19.89
N ILE A 562 21.02 12.62 -19.19
CA ILE A 562 20.35 12.73 -17.87
C ILE A 562 21.29 13.39 -16.85
N TYR A 563 22.54 12.95 -16.78
CA TYR A 563 23.53 13.53 -15.89
C TYR A 563 23.73 15.02 -16.17
N LEU A 564 23.87 15.36 -17.46
CA LEU A 564 24.04 16.73 -17.91
C LEU A 564 22.83 17.61 -17.59
N LEU A 565 21.60 17.15 -17.82
CA LEU A 565 20.37 17.90 -17.51
C LEU A 565 20.30 18.30 -16.04
N PHE A 566 20.55 17.35 -15.13
CA PHE A 566 20.56 17.62 -13.69
C PHE A 566 21.74 18.52 -13.30
N LYS A 567 22.94 18.28 -13.85
CA LYS A 567 24.08 19.18 -13.64
C LYS A 567 23.77 20.62 -14.06
N TYR A 568 23.07 20.80 -15.18
CA TYR A 568 22.64 22.13 -15.65
C TYR A 568 21.63 22.74 -14.69
N ALA A 569 20.72 21.94 -14.15
CA ALA A 569 19.74 22.39 -13.17
C ALA A 569 20.40 22.82 -11.84
N HIS A 570 21.44 22.12 -11.36
CA HIS A 570 22.20 22.61 -10.21
C HIS A 570 22.91 23.95 -10.50
N ILE A 571 23.47 24.13 -11.70
CA ILE A 571 24.10 25.41 -12.09
C ILE A 571 23.05 26.53 -12.21
N ALA A 572 21.85 26.20 -12.66
CA ALA A 572 20.74 27.13 -12.78
C ALA A 572 20.13 27.48 -11.42
N ALA A 573 20.14 26.54 -10.47
CA ALA A 573 19.70 26.63 -9.08
C ALA A 573 20.80 26.29 -8.06
N PRO A 574 21.84 27.14 -7.97
CA PRO A 574 23.00 26.86 -7.12
C PRO A 574 22.69 27.13 -5.65
N ASN A 575 23.12 26.22 -4.78
CA ASN A 575 23.43 26.56 -3.39
C ASN A 575 24.78 27.31 -3.31
N ALA A 576 25.20 27.72 -2.11
CA ALA A 576 26.47 28.42 -1.91
C ALA A 576 27.70 27.60 -2.36
N GLN A 577 27.67 26.27 -2.24
CA GLN A 577 28.78 25.39 -2.61
C GLN A 577 28.88 25.24 -4.15
N MET A 578 27.76 25.02 -4.83
CA MET A 578 27.69 24.98 -6.30
C MET A 578 28.20 26.29 -6.90
N ALA A 579 27.75 27.42 -6.36
CA ALA A 579 28.21 28.74 -6.73
C ALA A 579 29.74 28.88 -6.68
N ALA A 580 30.34 28.47 -5.56
CA ALA A 580 31.79 28.50 -5.37
C ALA A 580 32.52 27.54 -6.31
N ALA A 581 32.00 26.32 -6.48
CA ALA A 581 32.58 25.29 -7.34
C ALA A 581 32.51 25.70 -8.83
N TYR A 582 31.38 26.24 -9.30
CA TYR A 582 31.23 26.76 -10.65
C TYR A 582 32.24 27.87 -10.94
N LYS A 583 32.39 28.84 -10.01
CA LYS A 583 33.37 29.92 -10.15
C LYS A 583 34.81 29.42 -10.16
N ALA A 584 35.15 28.49 -9.27
CA ALA A 584 36.50 27.93 -9.16
C ALA A 584 36.92 27.15 -10.41
N ASN A 585 35.97 26.46 -11.04
CA ASN A 585 36.21 25.63 -12.23
C ASN A 585 35.81 26.32 -13.54
N TYR A 586 35.38 27.59 -13.52
CA TYR A 586 34.80 28.28 -14.67
C TYR A 586 35.68 28.21 -15.93
N ALA A 587 37.00 28.37 -15.77
CA ALA A 587 37.95 28.33 -16.88
C ALA A 587 37.97 26.97 -17.60
N ASP A 588 37.76 25.89 -16.86
CA ASP A 588 37.83 24.50 -17.33
C ASP A 588 36.48 23.97 -17.85
N LEU A 589 35.40 24.74 -17.69
CA LEU A 589 34.09 24.37 -18.22
C LEU A 589 34.07 24.39 -19.76
N PRO A 590 33.25 23.53 -20.40
CA PRO A 590 33.00 23.63 -21.83
C PRO A 590 32.44 25.00 -22.22
N GLU A 591 32.77 25.48 -23.44
CA GLU A 591 32.34 26.80 -23.90
C GLU A 591 30.81 26.96 -23.93
N TYR A 592 30.06 25.89 -24.18
CA TYR A 592 28.59 25.95 -24.16
C TYR A 592 28.01 26.20 -22.76
N MET A 593 28.76 25.90 -21.68
CA MET A 593 28.38 26.18 -20.28
C MET A 593 28.83 27.57 -19.80
N LYS A 594 29.56 28.33 -20.64
CA LYS A 594 30.02 29.71 -20.37
C LYS A 594 29.08 30.69 -21.07
N LEU A 595 27.88 30.90 -20.50
CA LEU A 595 26.87 31.81 -21.05
C LEU A 595 27.43 33.24 -21.18
N ASP A 596 27.88 33.60 -22.39
CA ASP A 596 28.35 34.93 -22.87
C ASP A 596 29.30 35.74 -21.95
N GLY A 597 29.86 35.11 -20.92
CA GLY A 597 30.69 35.74 -19.90
C GLY A 597 29.92 36.44 -18.79
N HIS A 598 28.59 36.56 -18.88
CA HIS A 598 27.77 37.16 -17.80
C HIS A 598 27.89 36.39 -16.50
N ASP A 599 28.05 35.07 -16.57
CA ASP A 599 28.15 34.20 -15.39
C ASP A 599 29.60 34.01 -14.87
N ALA A 600 30.60 34.67 -15.48
CA ALA A 600 32.03 34.46 -15.17
C ALA A 600 32.45 34.97 -13.77
N GLU A 601 31.74 35.93 -13.21
CA GLU A 601 31.97 36.38 -11.82
C GLU A 601 31.23 35.51 -10.79
N GLY A 602 30.50 34.50 -11.28
CA GLY A 602 29.47 33.78 -10.56
C GLY A 602 28.25 34.68 -10.42
N SER A 603 27.65 35.14 -11.54
CA SER A 603 26.41 35.96 -11.53
C SER A 603 25.31 35.22 -10.79
N ILE A 604 25.31 35.47 -9.49
CA ILE A 604 24.47 34.94 -8.42
C ILE A 604 24.10 36.20 -7.62
N ASP A 605 23.59 37.21 -8.32
CA ASP A 605 22.97 38.34 -7.64
C ASP A 605 21.70 37.82 -6.95
N ALA A 606 21.64 37.99 -5.63
CA ALA A 606 20.49 37.73 -4.75
C ALA A 606 19.67 36.50 -5.16
N TYR A 607 20.25 35.30 -5.02
CA TYR A 607 19.60 34.02 -5.30
C TYR A 607 18.92 33.46 -4.05
N ILE A 608 18.13 32.39 -4.22
CA ILE A 608 17.78 31.49 -3.11
C ILE A 608 18.94 30.51 -2.90
N THR A 609 20.11 31.00 -2.46
CA THR A 609 21.21 30.10 -2.08
C THR A 609 20.87 29.27 -0.85
N ASP A 610 19.93 29.78 -0.04
CA ASP A 610 19.59 29.23 1.27
C ASP A 610 18.60 28.07 1.17
N SER A 611 17.87 27.95 0.05
CA SER A 611 16.80 26.94 -0.16
C SER A 611 16.49 26.71 -1.65
N PRO A 612 17.46 26.26 -2.48
CA PRO A 612 17.19 25.93 -3.87
C PRO A 612 16.10 24.84 -3.98
N PRO A 613 15.32 24.80 -5.07
CA PRO A 613 14.35 23.73 -5.28
C PRO A 613 15.04 22.36 -5.35
N LYS A 614 14.41 21.34 -4.77
CA LYS A 614 14.81 19.95 -5.00
C LYS A 614 14.68 19.60 -6.47
N LEU A 615 15.71 19.00 -7.04
CA LEU A 615 15.73 18.58 -8.44
C LEU A 615 15.16 17.17 -8.58
N THR A 616 13.99 17.07 -9.23
CA THR A 616 13.18 15.85 -9.27
C THR A 616 13.30 15.15 -10.62
N TYR A 617 13.47 13.83 -10.61
CA TYR A 617 13.14 12.96 -11.75
C TYR A 617 11.71 12.45 -11.58
N ASN A 618 10.83 12.69 -12.55
CA ASN A 618 9.40 12.37 -12.43
C ASN A 618 8.95 11.32 -13.47
N ASP A 619 8.17 10.31 -13.06
CA ASP A 619 7.68 9.27 -13.97
C ASP A 619 6.38 8.60 -13.45
N TYR A 620 5.59 8.03 -14.37
CA TYR A 620 4.40 7.24 -14.05
C TYR A 620 4.72 5.74 -13.94
N ASP A 621 3.75 4.95 -13.49
CA ASP A 621 3.81 3.47 -13.38
C ASP A 621 4.95 2.95 -12.52
N ILE A 622 5.36 3.72 -11.53
CA ILE A 622 6.34 3.28 -10.54
C ILE A 622 5.76 2.18 -9.65
N SER A 623 4.43 2.02 -9.61
CA SER A 623 3.76 0.82 -9.09
C SER A 623 4.08 -0.46 -9.90
N THR A 624 4.76 -0.36 -11.04
CA THR A 624 5.39 -1.51 -11.70
C THR A 624 6.78 -1.77 -11.10
N ARG A 625 6.92 -2.85 -10.32
CA ARG A 625 8.17 -3.19 -9.59
C ARG A 625 9.43 -3.15 -10.46
N THR A 626 9.36 -3.64 -11.70
CA THR A 626 10.49 -3.57 -12.64
C THR A 626 10.88 -2.14 -12.98
N LYS A 627 9.91 -1.27 -13.29
CA LYS A 627 10.18 0.14 -13.61
C LYS A 627 10.76 0.86 -12.39
N ALA A 628 10.21 0.57 -11.20
CA ALA A 628 10.76 1.09 -9.95
C ALA A 628 12.23 0.70 -9.74
N ARG A 629 12.56 -0.57 -9.97
CA ARG A 629 13.93 -1.12 -9.87
C ARG A 629 14.88 -0.51 -10.89
N THR A 630 14.44 -0.33 -12.13
CA THR A 630 15.22 0.35 -13.18
C THR A 630 15.54 1.78 -12.78
N LEU A 631 14.55 2.53 -12.27
CA LEU A 631 14.75 3.90 -11.78
C LEU A 631 15.71 3.94 -10.59
N TYR A 632 15.57 3.03 -9.62
CA TYR A 632 16.49 2.90 -8.51
C TYR A 632 17.95 2.74 -8.97
N ASN A 633 18.21 1.85 -9.93
CA ASN A 633 19.56 1.60 -10.44
C ASN A 633 20.12 2.80 -11.22
N MET A 634 19.27 3.49 -12.00
CA MET A 634 19.64 4.72 -12.68
C MET A 634 20.10 5.80 -11.71
N VAL A 635 19.27 6.10 -10.70
CA VAL A 635 19.56 7.14 -9.70
C VAL A 635 20.82 6.77 -8.92
N ARG A 636 20.97 5.51 -8.51
CA ARG A 636 22.15 5.05 -7.79
C ARG A 636 23.44 5.29 -8.59
N GLU A 637 23.49 4.90 -9.87
CA GLU A 637 24.69 5.08 -10.71
C GLU A 637 24.99 6.56 -10.94
N LEU A 638 23.99 7.35 -11.33
CA LEU A 638 24.12 8.79 -11.60
C LEU A 638 24.59 9.57 -10.36
N ASN A 639 23.93 9.36 -9.22
CA ASN A 639 24.24 10.08 -7.99
C ASN A 639 25.58 9.64 -7.39
N THR A 640 25.99 8.39 -7.56
CA THR A 640 27.33 7.93 -7.16
C THR A 640 28.42 8.62 -8.00
N ALA A 641 28.22 8.75 -9.32
CA ALA A 641 29.18 9.43 -10.19
C ALA A 641 29.34 10.92 -9.84
N TRP A 642 28.23 11.56 -9.42
CA TRP A 642 28.18 12.97 -9.03
C TRP A 642 29.05 13.31 -7.82
N LEU A 643 29.20 12.40 -6.86
CA LEU A 643 30.01 12.60 -5.64
C LEU A 643 31.47 12.99 -5.91
N THR A 644 31.96 12.76 -7.13
CA THR A 644 33.33 13.04 -7.56
C THR A 644 33.42 14.08 -8.69
N ASP A 645 32.29 14.68 -9.10
CA ASP A 645 32.30 15.77 -10.07
C ASP A 645 32.97 17.02 -9.47
N PRO A 646 33.79 17.77 -10.23
CA PRO A 646 34.36 19.03 -9.75
C PRO A 646 33.33 20.07 -9.30
N LEU A 647 32.06 19.95 -9.74
CA LEU A 647 30.96 20.83 -9.33
C LEU A 647 30.14 20.28 -8.15
N TYR A 648 30.45 19.11 -7.59
CA TYR A 648 29.67 18.51 -6.49
C TYR A 648 29.39 19.52 -5.36
N ASP A 649 28.11 19.75 -5.07
CA ASP A 649 27.64 20.82 -4.20
C ASP A 649 27.09 20.34 -2.86
N GLY A 650 27.33 19.08 -2.52
CA GLY A 650 26.85 18.45 -1.30
C GLY A 650 25.42 17.90 -1.39
N ARG A 651 24.70 18.16 -2.50
CA ARG A 651 23.38 17.58 -2.78
C ARG A 651 23.51 16.41 -3.75
N PRO A 652 22.64 15.37 -3.67
CA PRO A 652 22.53 14.37 -4.72
C PRO A 652 22.23 15.01 -6.08
N LEU A 653 22.65 14.39 -7.19
CA LEU A 653 22.43 14.95 -8.53
C LEU A 653 20.94 14.97 -8.88
N ILE A 654 20.28 13.83 -8.69
CA ILE A 654 18.83 13.71 -8.62
C ILE A 654 18.49 13.75 -7.13
N GLU A 655 17.84 14.81 -6.66
CA GLU A 655 17.56 15.00 -5.23
C GLU A 655 16.27 14.29 -4.79
N ASP A 656 15.30 14.18 -5.70
CA ASP A 656 13.96 13.68 -5.41
C ASP A 656 13.45 12.76 -6.54
N ILE A 657 12.70 11.71 -6.18
CA ILE A 657 12.00 10.87 -7.15
C ILE A 657 10.51 11.18 -7.09
N GLY A 658 9.98 11.74 -8.18
CA GLY A 658 8.57 12.01 -8.38
C GLY A 658 7.87 10.79 -8.97
N ILE A 659 6.89 10.27 -8.22
CA ILE A 659 5.96 9.24 -8.64
C ILE A 659 4.68 9.95 -9.09
N GLN A 660 4.34 9.91 -10.38
CA GLN A 660 3.11 10.56 -10.85
C GLN A 660 1.88 9.98 -10.14
N GLY A 661 1.74 8.65 -10.07
CA GLY A 661 0.64 8.01 -9.34
C GLY A 661 -0.72 8.12 -10.06
N HIS A 662 -0.71 8.12 -11.40
CA HIS A 662 -1.91 7.95 -12.23
C HIS A 662 -2.38 6.50 -12.24
N ASP A 663 -2.87 6.02 -11.10
CA ASP A 663 -3.14 4.61 -10.85
C ASP A 663 -4.63 4.25 -10.99
N SER A 664 -4.96 3.00 -10.71
CA SER A 664 -6.33 2.46 -10.70
C SER A 664 -6.52 1.64 -9.43
N VAL A 665 -7.75 1.61 -8.90
CA VAL A 665 -8.11 0.69 -7.81
C VAL A 665 -7.80 -0.75 -8.23
N LYS A 666 -6.96 -1.46 -7.47
CA LYS A 666 -6.56 -2.84 -7.76
C LYS A 666 -6.09 -3.56 -6.49
N GLU A 667 -6.03 -4.88 -6.54
CA GLU A 667 -5.78 -5.76 -5.40
C GLU A 667 -4.40 -5.57 -4.72
N THR A 668 -3.41 -5.01 -5.44
CA THR A 668 -2.01 -4.92 -4.97
C THR A 668 -1.37 -3.53 -5.08
N LEU A 669 -2.15 -2.47 -5.29
CA LEU A 669 -1.57 -1.13 -5.57
C LEU A 669 -0.70 -0.61 -4.45
N ALA A 670 -1.16 -0.76 -3.20
CA ALA A 670 -0.44 -0.25 -2.05
C ALA A 670 0.86 -1.01 -1.80
N SER A 671 0.86 -2.35 -1.89
CA SER A 671 2.07 -3.16 -1.72
C SER A 671 3.07 -3.02 -2.87
N ASP A 672 2.59 -2.78 -4.09
CA ASP A 672 3.47 -2.49 -5.23
C ASP A 672 4.14 -1.12 -5.10
N ASN A 673 3.41 -0.09 -4.66
CA ASN A 673 4.01 1.20 -4.33
C ASN A 673 4.94 1.10 -3.11
N GLN A 674 4.60 0.29 -2.10
CA GLN A 674 5.47 0.03 -0.95
C GLN A 674 6.84 -0.52 -1.36
N TYR A 675 6.89 -1.42 -2.35
CA TYR A 675 8.15 -1.92 -2.91
C TYR A 675 8.98 -0.78 -3.51
N ALA A 676 8.37 0.09 -4.31
CA ALA A 676 9.06 1.23 -4.91
C ALA A 676 9.55 2.23 -3.86
N MET A 677 8.72 2.55 -2.87
CA MET A 677 9.08 3.45 -1.78
C MET A 677 10.26 2.93 -0.96
N ALA A 678 10.29 1.62 -0.66
CA ALA A 678 11.42 0.99 0.03
C ALA A 678 12.73 1.06 -0.77
N LEU A 679 12.69 0.87 -2.09
CA LEU A 679 13.86 1.06 -2.94
C LEU A 679 14.42 2.48 -2.80
N TYR A 680 13.57 3.50 -2.88
CA TYR A 680 14.03 4.88 -2.89
C TYR A 680 14.40 5.39 -1.49
N ALA A 681 13.68 4.96 -0.46
CA ALA A 681 14.04 5.22 0.93
C ALA A 681 15.45 4.67 1.25
N SER A 682 15.80 3.48 0.74
CA SER A 682 17.16 2.96 0.90
C SER A 682 18.24 3.85 0.24
N LEU A 683 17.94 4.56 -0.85
CA LEU A 683 18.86 5.54 -1.43
C LEU A 683 18.97 6.80 -0.56
N VAL A 684 17.88 7.19 0.10
CA VAL A 684 17.91 8.30 1.07
C VAL A 684 18.78 7.94 2.27
N ASP A 685 18.62 6.73 2.82
CA ASP A 685 19.43 6.23 3.94
C ASP A 685 20.93 6.15 3.58
N GLU A 686 21.26 5.87 2.31
CA GLU A 686 22.64 5.88 1.79
C GLU A 686 23.18 7.29 1.51
N GLY A 687 22.37 8.34 1.65
CA GLY A 687 22.72 9.72 1.28
C GLY A 687 22.84 9.95 -0.23
N LEU A 688 22.32 9.02 -1.04
CA LEU A 688 22.27 9.10 -2.49
C LEU A 688 20.97 9.72 -3.00
N LEU A 689 19.99 10.00 -2.16
CA LEU A 689 18.74 10.68 -2.49
C LEU A 689 18.32 11.56 -1.31
N THR A 690 17.46 12.56 -1.52
CA THR A 690 16.96 13.45 -0.45
C THR A 690 15.47 13.27 -0.18
N GLY A 691 14.71 12.68 -1.10
CA GLY A 691 13.30 12.39 -0.87
C GLY A 691 12.61 11.66 -2.01
N ILE A 692 11.33 11.46 -1.80
CA ILE A 692 10.34 10.92 -2.73
C ILE A 692 9.17 11.90 -2.76
N SER A 693 8.49 12.05 -3.88
CA SER A 693 7.21 12.75 -3.98
C SER A 693 6.19 11.92 -4.73
N PHE A 694 4.90 12.07 -4.38
CA PHE A 694 3.84 11.74 -5.33
C PHE A 694 3.39 13.05 -5.97
N SER A 695 3.61 13.21 -7.26
CA SER A 695 3.49 14.50 -7.95
C SER A 695 2.14 14.69 -8.64
N GLU A 696 1.41 13.60 -8.96
CA GLU A 696 0.20 13.64 -9.81
C GLU A 696 -0.89 12.62 -9.38
N PHE A 697 -1.03 12.35 -8.08
CA PHE A 697 -1.82 11.21 -7.59
C PHE A 697 -3.33 11.34 -7.86
N ASP A 698 -3.88 10.36 -8.57
CA ASP A 698 -5.31 10.17 -8.81
C ASP A 698 -5.65 8.69 -9.12
N LEU A 699 -6.92 8.29 -8.95
CA LEU A 699 -7.32 6.89 -9.06
C LEU A 699 -8.45 6.68 -10.06
N LYS A 700 -8.27 5.79 -11.03
CA LYS A 700 -9.36 5.29 -11.89
C LYS A 700 -10.12 4.14 -11.24
N MET A 701 -11.36 3.95 -11.69
CA MET A 701 -12.22 2.86 -11.28
C MET A 701 -12.42 1.83 -12.41
N PRO A 702 -11.63 0.73 -12.46
CA PRO A 702 -11.73 -0.29 -13.49
C PRO A 702 -12.96 -1.20 -13.32
N THR A 703 -13.34 -1.94 -14.37
CA THR A 703 -14.48 -2.87 -14.33
C THR A 703 -14.30 -4.05 -13.38
N SER A 704 -13.05 -4.36 -13.03
CA SER A 704 -12.69 -5.41 -12.07
C SER A 704 -12.88 -5.00 -10.61
N ALA A 705 -12.91 -3.71 -10.29
CA ALA A 705 -12.99 -3.29 -8.89
C ALA A 705 -14.41 -3.48 -8.30
N PRO A 706 -14.52 -3.58 -6.96
CA PRO A 706 -15.78 -3.88 -6.29
C PRO A 706 -16.91 -2.92 -6.69
N GLY A 707 -18.07 -3.48 -7.07
CA GLY A 707 -19.20 -2.69 -7.57
C GLY A 707 -19.11 -2.28 -9.04
N GLY A 708 -18.04 -2.63 -9.76
CA GLY A 708 -17.83 -2.43 -11.20
C GLY A 708 -17.12 -1.13 -11.57
N GLY A 709 -16.90 -0.87 -12.87
CA GLY A 709 -16.09 0.25 -13.35
C GLY A 709 -16.86 1.54 -13.59
N ALA A 710 -16.16 2.68 -13.52
CA ALA A 710 -16.72 4.00 -13.78
C ALA A 710 -15.62 5.00 -14.20
N ILE A 711 -15.99 5.99 -15.01
CA ILE A 711 -15.11 7.08 -15.44
C ILE A 711 -15.61 8.38 -14.80
N ALA A 712 -14.75 9.08 -14.07
CA ALA A 712 -15.11 10.37 -13.47
C ALA A 712 -15.50 11.38 -14.58
N PRO A 713 -16.49 12.27 -14.35
CA PRO A 713 -17.19 12.56 -13.09
C PRO A 713 -18.49 11.76 -12.88
N ALA A 714 -18.54 10.46 -13.19
CA ALA A 714 -19.71 9.64 -12.90
C ALA A 714 -20.00 9.58 -11.39
N VAL A 715 -21.29 9.54 -11.04
CA VAL A 715 -21.71 9.23 -9.66
C VAL A 715 -21.50 7.74 -9.43
N LEU A 716 -20.70 7.41 -8.43
CA LEU A 716 -20.41 6.03 -8.04
C LEU A 716 -21.59 5.40 -7.32
N ASN A 717 -21.81 4.10 -7.50
CA ASN A 717 -22.63 3.34 -6.56
C ASN A 717 -21.90 3.19 -5.22
N VAL A 718 -22.63 2.83 -4.16
CA VAL A 718 -22.07 2.74 -2.80
C VAL A 718 -20.80 1.89 -2.77
N ARG A 719 -20.81 0.66 -3.32
CA ARG A 719 -19.64 -0.23 -3.29
C ARG A 719 -18.46 0.27 -4.10
N GLN A 720 -18.70 0.93 -5.24
CA GLN A 720 -17.64 1.60 -6.01
C GLN A 720 -17.01 2.75 -5.22
N SER A 721 -17.85 3.52 -4.53
CA SER A 721 -17.37 4.61 -3.67
C SER A 721 -16.52 4.07 -2.53
N ASP A 722 -16.96 2.98 -1.89
CA ASP A 722 -16.24 2.36 -0.79
C ASP A 722 -14.89 1.82 -1.23
N ALA A 723 -14.83 1.14 -2.38
CA ALA A 723 -13.58 0.66 -2.97
C ALA A 723 -12.60 1.79 -3.29
N LEU A 724 -13.10 2.91 -3.84
CA LEU A 724 -12.28 4.10 -4.06
C LEU A 724 -11.71 4.65 -2.75
N GLY A 725 -12.54 4.76 -1.71
CA GLY A 725 -12.11 5.26 -0.40
C GLY A 725 -11.12 4.32 0.29
N TYR A 726 -11.32 3.01 0.17
CA TYR A 726 -10.46 1.99 0.76
C TYR A 726 -9.05 2.04 0.14
N GLU A 727 -8.96 2.12 -1.20
CA GLU A 727 -7.67 2.29 -1.89
C GLU A 727 -6.96 3.59 -1.49
N TYR A 728 -7.69 4.72 -1.40
CA TYR A 728 -7.12 5.96 -0.88
C TYR A 728 -6.63 5.82 0.57
N ALA A 729 -7.35 5.09 1.42
CA ALA A 729 -6.93 4.82 2.79
C ALA A 729 -5.63 4.01 2.83
N LEU A 730 -5.54 2.92 2.05
CA LEU A 730 -4.30 2.14 1.93
C LEU A 730 -3.13 3.01 1.48
N MET A 731 -3.33 3.86 0.47
CA MET A 731 -2.29 4.75 -0.05
C MET A 731 -1.87 5.83 0.96
N TYR A 732 -2.79 6.44 1.72
CA TYR A 732 -2.42 7.42 2.76
C TYR A 732 -1.80 6.77 4.00
N LYS A 733 -2.16 5.53 4.31
CA LYS A 733 -1.43 4.73 5.31
C LYS A 733 0.00 4.43 4.85
N LEU A 734 0.18 4.05 3.60
CA LEU A 734 1.50 3.91 2.97
C LEU A 734 2.31 5.22 3.03
N PHE A 735 1.70 6.35 2.67
CA PHE A 735 2.39 7.64 2.73
C PHE A 735 2.81 8.00 4.16
N THR A 736 1.96 7.72 5.15
CA THR A 736 2.28 7.95 6.57
C THR A 736 3.44 7.07 7.02
N LYS A 737 3.45 5.79 6.63
CA LYS A 737 4.54 4.86 6.93
C LYS A 737 5.89 5.34 6.40
N PHE A 738 5.91 5.98 5.22
CA PHE A 738 7.13 6.48 4.58
C PHE A 738 7.33 7.99 4.75
N ALA A 739 6.57 8.66 5.61
CA ALA A 739 6.60 10.11 5.80
C ALA A 739 8.01 10.75 5.92
N PRO A 740 8.99 10.14 6.64
CA PRO A 740 10.35 10.68 6.72
C PRO A 740 11.05 10.85 5.38
N TYR A 741 10.63 10.09 4.37
CA TYR A 741 11.20 10.07 3.03
C TYR A 741 10.39 10.89 2.03
N ILE A 742 9.17 11.32 2.38
CA ILE A 742 8.25 11.98 1.44
C ILE A 742 8.36 13.51 1.58
N ASP A 743 8.64 14.18 0.46
CA ASP A 743 8.62 15.64 0.40
C ASP A 743 7.19 16.20 0.34
N HIS A 744 6.40 15.67 -0.60
CA HIS A 744 5.02 16.09 -0.83
C HIS A 744 4.20 15.05 -1.59
N ILE A 745 2.87 15.14 -1.43
CA ILE A 745 1.86 14.38 -2.17
C ILE A 745 0.90 15.38 -2.83
N ILE A 746 0.86 15.42 -4.16
CA ILE A 746 -0.03 16.29 -4.94
C ILE A 746 -1.16 15.44 -5.53
N SER A 747 -2.41 15.83 -5.26
CA SER A 747 -3.56 15.28 -5.95
C SER A 747 -3.76 15.95 -7.30
N TRP A 748 -3.90 15.18 -8.38
CA TRP A 748 -4.01 15.71 -9.74
C TRP A 748 -5.42 16.21 -10.12
N GLY A 749 -6.06 16.89 -9.18
CA GLY A 749 -7.34 17.57 -9.33
C GLY A 749 -7.74 18.24 -8.03
N VAL A 750 -8.54 19.30 -8.15
CA VAL A 750 -9.15 19.96 -6.99
C VAL A 750 -10.53 19.37 -6.69
N SER A 751 -11.32 19.11 -7.73
CA SER A 751 -12.66 18.53 -7.63
C SER A 751 -13.11 17.95 -8.96
N GLY A 752 -13.92 16.90 -8.95
CA GLY A 752 -14.47 16.26 -10.14
C GLY A 752 -13.58 15.14 -10.66
N SER A 753 -12.85 15.39 -11.74
CA SER A 753 -12.06 14.38 -12.45
C SER A 753 -10.65 14.88 -12.72
N GLY A 754 -9.66 13.99 -12.59
CA GLY A 754 -8.35 14.16 -13.21
C GLY A 754 -8.44 13.98 -14.73
N TRP A 755 -7.34 14.25 -15.44
CA TRP A 755 -7.34 14.35 -16.92
C TRP A 755 -7.64 13.01 -17.62
N GLN A 756 -7.41 11.89 -16.95
CA GLN A 756 -7.64 10.55 -17.50
C GLN A 756 -9.04 9.98 -17.17
N GLY A 757 -9.96 10.78 -16.63
CA GLY A 757 -11.24 10.27 -16.11
C GLY A 757 -11.09 9.57 -14.75
N SER A 758 -10.11 9.99 -13.97
CA SER A 758 -9.77 9.54 -12.62
C SER A 758 -10.53 10.32 -11.55
N TYR A 759 -10.78 9.70 -10.41
CA TYR A 759 -11.36 10.33 -9.23
C TYR A 759 -10.25 10.98 -8.39
N VAL A 760 -10.60 12.11 -7.78
CA VAL A 760 -9.80 12.84 -6.79
C VAL A 760 -10.58 12.96 -5.49
N LEU A 761 -10.07 13.68 -4.48
CA LEU A 761 -10.67 13.71 -3.13
C LEU A 761 -12.06 14.38 -3.06
N PHE A 762 -12.40 15.24 -4.02
CA PHE A 762 -13.68 15.94 -4.05
C PHE A 762 -14.41 15.67 -5.36
N ASP A 763 -15.72 15.47 -5.31
CA ASP A 763 -16.54 15.19 -6.48
C ASP A 763 -16.84 16.44 -7.33
N SER A 764 -17.58 16.28 -8.43
CA SER A 764 -17.93 17.38 -9.33
C SER A 764 -18.85 18.45 -8.72
N GLN A 765 -19.47 18.16 -7.59
CA GLN A 765 -20.27 19.08 -6.78
C GLN A 765 -19.42 19.74 -5.67
N SER A 766 -18.12 19.46 -5.63
CA SER A 766 -17.18 19.92 -4.61
C SER A 766 -17.48 19.37 -3.21
N ASN A 767 -18.09 18.19 -3.13
CA ASN A 767 -18.29 17.49 -1.87
C ASN A 767 -17.18 16.46 -1.65
N ALA A 768 -16.78 16.27 -0.39
CA ALA A 768 -15.87 15.22 0.03
C ALA A 768 -16.45 13.85 -0.36
N ASN A 769 -15.70 13.10 -1.17
CA ASN A 769 -16.08 11.74 -1.52
C ASN A 769 -15.35 10.74 -0.62
N ALA A 770 -15.60 9.45 -0.81
CA ALA A 770 -14.96 8.39 -0.03
C ALA A 770 -13.41 8.43 -0.08
N GLY A 771 -12.82 8.90 -1.18
CA GLY A 771 -11.37 9.11 -1.26
C GLY A 771 -10.85 10.14 -0.24
N TYR A 772 -11.59 11.23 -0.01
CA TYR A 772 -11.27 12.19 1.06
C TYR A 772 -11.37 11.57 2.45
N TYR A 773 -12.42 10.80 2.73
CA TYR A 773 -12.60 10.17 4.04
C TYR A 773 -11.54 9.07 4.30
N GLY A 774 -11.19 8.30 3.27
CA GLY A 774 -10.07 7.38 3.31
C GLY A 774 -8.73 8.09 3.55
N ALA A 775 -8.51 9.24 2.92
CA ALA A 775 -7.30 10.02 3.11
C ALA A 775 -7.19 10.68 4.50
N ILE A 776 -8.28 11.21 5.06
CA ILE A 776 -8.23 11.99 6.32
C ILE A 776 -8.16 11.10 7.57
N ASN A 777 -8.70 9.87 7.52
CA ASN A 777 -8.57 8.88 8.58
C ASN A 777 -8.53 7.45 8.00
N PRO A 778 -7.35 7.00 7.52
CA PRO A 778 -7.20 5.73 6.83
C PRO A 778 -7.64 4.50 7.63
N ASN A 779 -7.21 4.39 8.89
CA ASN A 779 -7.49 3.21 9.71
C ASN A 779 -9.00 3.08 9.98
N ARG A 780 -9.66 4.19 10.31
CA ARG A 780 -11.12 4.23 10.52
C ARG A 780 -11.88 3.82 9.27
N PHE A 781 -11.47 4.34 8.12
CA PHE A 781 -12.13 4.04 6.86
C PHE A 781 -12.01 2.55 6.51
N ILE A 782 -10.81 1.98 6.63
CA ILE A 782 -10.55 0.55 6.39
C ILE A 782 -11.39 -0.31 7.35
N LEU A 783 -11.35 0.01 8.65
CA LEU A 783 -12.08 -0.74 9.68
C LEU A 783 -13.59 -0.76 9.43
N GLY A 784 -14.19 0.35 8.98
CA GLY A 784 -15.63 0.41 8.74
C GLY A 784 -16.07 -0.07 7.35
N HIS A 785 -15.14 -0.52 6.52
CA HIS A 785 -15.40 -1.10 5.19
C HIS A 785 -14.70 -2.46 5.00
N SER A 786 -14.47 -3.22 6.08
CA SER A 786 -13.75 -4.50 6.07
C SER A 786 -14.38 -5.60 5.19
N TYR A 787 -15.63 -5.44 4.75
CA TYR A 787 -16.22 -6.32 3.73
C TYR A 787 -15.54 -6.21 2.35
N LEU A 788 -14.60 -5.27 2.18
CA LEU A 788 -13.74 -5.16 1.01
C LEU A 788 -12.39 -5.87 1.18
N ASP A 789 -12.06 -6.40 2.35
CA ASP A 789 -10.78 -7.04 2.64
C ASP A 789 -10.51 -8.23 1.70
N ASP A 790 -11.55 -8.98 1.30
CA ASP A 790 -11.41 -10.07 0.32
C ASP A 790 -10.83 -9.59 -1.04
N PHE A 791 -11.11 -8.35 -1.44
CA PHE A 791 -10.53 -7.77 -2.66
C PHE A 791 -9.13 -7.20 -2.42
N PHE A 792 -8.87 -6.67 -1.22
CA PHE A 792 -7.60 -6.06 -0.81
C PHE A 792 -6.76 -6.99 0.09
N GLU A 793 -6.86 -8.30 -0.12
CA GLU A 793 -6.39 -9.31 0.82
C GLU A 793 -4.90 -9.13 1.15
N GLY A 794 -4.61 -8.95 2.44
CA GLY A 794 -3.24 -8.80 2.94
C GLY A 794 -2.63 -7.41 2.74
N GLU A 795 -3.29 -6.46 2.08
CA GLU A 795 -2.70 -5.13 1.82
C GLU A 795 -2.56 -4.32 3.10
N TYR A 796 -3.55 -4.36 4.00
CA TYR A 796 -3.49 -3.61 5.26
C TYR A 796 -2.39 -4.12 6.21
N GLU A 797 -2.19 -5.44 6.27
CA GLU A 797 -1.17 -6.11 7.07
C GLU A 797 0.24 -5.75 6.59
N LYS A 798 0.45 -5.69 5.26
CA LYS A 798 1.72 -5.28 4.66
C LYS A 798 2.09 -3.83 5.00
N LEU A 799 1.12 -2.99 5.36
CA LEU A 799 1.32 -1.59 5.71
C LEU A 799 1.50 -1.35 7.21
N GLN A 800 1.51 -2.40 8.04
CA GLN A 800 1.80 -2.25 9.46
C GLN A 800 3.28 -1.87 9.70
N ASP A 801 3.52 -1.29 10.88
CA ASP A 801 4.86 -0.95 11.33
C ASP A 801 5.70 -2.21 11.51
N GLY A 802 7.00 -2.10 11.20
CA GLY A 802 7.93 -3.24 11.27
C GLY A 802 7.73 -4.31 10.20
N TYR A 803 6.72 -4.20 9.31
CA TYR A 803 6.58 -5.13 8.19
C TYR A 803 7.82 -5.06 7.28
N ALA A 804 8.51 -6.19 7.15
CA ALA A 804 9.71 -6.32 6.33
C ALA A 804 9.36 -6.45 4.84
N ILE A 805 9.89 -5.55 4.03
CA ILE A 805 9.61 -5.45 2.59
C ILE A 805 10.70 -6.19 1.84
N ASP A 806 10.33 -7.21 1.07
CA ASP A 806 11.25 -7.97 0.24
C ASP A 806 11.62 -7.18 -1.03
N LEU A 807 12.90 -6.80 -1.14
CA LEU A 807 13.48 -6.11 -2.30
C LEU A 807 14.17 -7.07 -3.28
N GLY A 808 14.01 -8.38 -3.08
CA GLY A 808 14.60 -9.43 -3.90
C GLY A 808 16.09 -9.59 -3.63
N ASP A 809 16.93 -9.36 -4.64
CA ASP A 809 18.38 -9.52 -4.56
C ASP A 809 19.07 -8.49 -3.64
N LEU A 810 18.38 -7.39 -3.29
CA LEU A 810 18.84 -6.42 -2.30
C LEU A 810 18.59 -6.83 -0.84
N GLY A 811 17.86 -7.92 -0.60
CA GLY A 811 17.45 -8.33 0.73
C GLY A 811 16.14 -7.68 1.17
N THR A 812 15.97 -7.51 2.49
CA THR A 812 14.76 -6.95 3.08
C THR A 812 14.99 -5.54 3.59
N TYR A 813 13.99 -4.68 3.44
CA TYR A 813 13.97 -3.32 3.94
C TYR A 813 12.88 -3.17 5.00
N THR A 814 13.21 -2.60 6.14
CA THR A 814 12.24 -2.21 7.15
C THR A 814 12.37 -0.72 7.33
N VAL A 815 11.25 0.00 7.23
CA VAL A 815 11.25 1.44 7.45
C VAL A 815 11.65 1.70 8.90
N THR A 816 12.86 2.18 9.10
CA THR A 816 13.28 2.74 10.39
C THR A 816 12.67 4.12 10.48
N GLN A 817 11.52 4.22 11.14
CA GLN A 817 11.00 5.52 11.55
C GLN A 817 12.11 6.20 12.38
N PRO A 818 12.64 7.37 11.99
CA PRO A 818 13.07 8.30 13.03
C PRO A 818 11.80 8.58 13.84
N GLU A 819 11.84 8.35 15.14
CA GLU A 819 10.76 8.81 16.03
C GLU A 819 10.43 10.25 15.61
N ALA A 820 9.14 10.52 15.32
CA ALA A 820 8.67 11.86 14.96
C ALA A 820 9.32 12.89 15.92
N PRO A 821 9.99 13.96 15.45
CA PRO A 821 10.65 14.90 16.34
C PRO A 821 9.70 15.31 17.45
N GLU A 822 10.09 14.89 18.65
CA GLU A 822 9.25 15.02 19.82
C GLU A 822 8.87 16.48 20.00
N ALA A 823 7.59 16.71 20.29
CA ALA A 823 7.12 18.01 20.71
C ALA A 823 8.04 18.60 21.80
N PRO A 824 8.27 19.93 21.85
CA PRO A 824 9.18 20.52 22.82
C PRO A 824 8.80 20.27 24.28
N ALA A 825 7.54 19.90 24.52
CA ALA A 825 7.08 19.31 25.76
C ALA A 825 7.13 17.78 25.65
N THR A 826 7.69 17.12 26.64
CA THR A 826 7.57 15.66 26.77
C THR A 826 6.67 15.33 27.94
N LEU A 827 5.87 14.28 27.77
CA LEU A 827 5.22 13.56 28.85
C LEU A 827 5.67 12.12 28.68
N THR A 828 6.37 11.58 29.67
CA THR A 828 6.96 10.24 29.59
C THR A 828 6.56 9.44 30.81
N GLY A 829 6.18 8.20 30.64
CA GLY A 829 5.75 7.34 31.74
C GLY A 829 5.13 6.08 31.20
N THR A 830 4.26 5.45 31.99
CA THR A 830 3.55 4.26 31.51
C THR A 830 2.48 4.61 30.49
N ASP A 831 2.33 3.77 29.47
CA ASP A 831 1.23 3.86 28.50
C ASP A 831 0.03 3.03 28.93
N HIS A 832 0.15 2.31 30.05
CA HIS A 832 -0.87 1.44 30.61
C HIS A 832 -1.05 1.69 32.11
N ALA A 833 -2.29 1.75 32.56
CA ALA A 833 -2.63 1.81 33.98
C ALA A 833 -3.86 0.95 34.25
N PRO A 834 -3.81 0.01 35.21
CA PRO A 834 -5.00 -0.75 35.55
C PRO A 834 -6.05 0.16 36.21
N ALA A 835 -7.33 -0.14 36.02
CA ALA A 835 -8.40 0.53 36.76
C ALA A 835 -8.15 0.43 38.28
N GLY A 836 -8.20 1.58 38.97
CA GLY A 836 -7.84 1.69 40.39
C GLY A 836 -6.33 1.82 40.67
N GLY A 837 -5.46 1.69 39.67
CA GLY A 837 -4.01 1.78 39.76
C GLY A 837 -3.49 3.21 39.66
N SER A 838 -2.41 3.50 40.40
CA SER A 838 -1.68 4.77 40.30
C SER A 838 -0.51 4.65 39.34
N PHE A 839 -0.22 5.72 38.63
CA PHE A 839 0.92 5.82 37.72
C PHE A 839 1.52 7.21 37.74
N ASP A 840 2.77 7.29 37.34
CA ASP A 840 3.53 8.53 37.27
C ASP A 840 3.86 8.86 35.82
N LEU A 841 3.67 10.12 35.45
CA LEU A 841 4.26 10.72 34.25
C LEU A 841 5.33 11.72 34.66
N VAL A 842 6.33 11.89 33.82
CA VAL A 842 7.35 12.92 33.92
C VAL A 842 7.13 13.90 32.78
N TYR A 843 6.69 15.09 33.13
CA TYR A 843 6.71 16.23 32.24
C TYR A 843 8.15 16.76 32.12
N GLY A 844 8.58 16.98 30.89
CA GLY A 844 9.89 17.53 30.58
C GLY A 844 9.85 18.50 29.40
N LEU A 845 11.00 19.07 29.13
CA LEU A 845 11.26 19.76 27.87
C LEU A 845 12.24 18.93 27.05
N SER A 846 12.04 18.90 25.75
CA SER A 846 13.01 18.40 24.78
C SER A 846 13.15 19.46 23.67
N HIS A 847 14.30 19.50 23.01
CA HIS A 847 14.52 20.36 21.82
C HIS A 847 14.28 21.88 21.98
N VAL A 848 14.09 22.41 23.20
CA VAL A 848 14.00 23.85 23.47
C VAL A 848 15.38 24.48 23.33
N GLN A 849 15.45 25.56 22.53
CA GLN A 849 16.68 26.28 22.22
C GLN A 849 16.87 27.49 23.15
N GLY A 850 18.11 27.73 23.58
CA GLY A 850 18.45 28.84 24.46
C GLY A 850 18.22 28.54 25.95
N ASP A 851 18.36 29.55 26.79
CA ASP A 851 18.13 29.45 28.22
C ASP A 851 16.64 29.57 28.59
N VAL A 852 16.19 28.78 29.56
CA VAL A 852 14.82 28.87 30.10
C VAL A 852 14.89 29.10 31.61
N LEU A 853 14.44 30.25 32.08
CA LEU A 853 14.44 30.60 33.51
C LEU A 853 13.12 30.26 34.19
N ALA A 854 12.00 30.37 33.47
CA ALA A 854 10.68 30.11 33.99
C ALA A 854 9.78 29.48 32.94
N GLN A 855 8.78 28.71 33.39
CA GLN A 855 7.74 28.16 32.54
C GLN A 855 6.36 28.16 33.19
N ASP A 856 5.33 28.28 32.35
CA ASP A 856 3.91 28.18 32.67
C ASP A 856 3.28 27.13 31.76
N VAL A 857 2.94 25.98 32.34
CA VAL A 857 2.41 24.81 31.63
C VAL A 857 0.99 24.52 32.08
N THR A 858 0.11 24.19 31.14
CA THR A 858 -1.25 23.70 31.42
C THR A 858 -1.42 22.32 30.82
N ILE A 859 -1.85 21.38 31.66
CA ILE A 859 -2.11 19.99 31.33
C ILE A 859 -3.60 19.73 31.49
N THR A 860 -4.21 19.02 30.55
CA THR A 860 -5.60 18.55 30.62
C THR A 860 -5.65 17.03 30.63
N TYR A 861 -6.61 16.47 31.36
CA TYR A 861 -6.82 15.03 31.45
C TYR A 861 -8.31 14.72 31.61
N ASP A 862 -8.74 13.53 31.19
CA ASP A 862 -10.12 13.08 31.38
C ASP A 862 -10.40 12.85 32.87
N ALA A 863 -11.13 13.78 33.48
CA ALA A 863 -11.45 13.71 34.88
C ALA A 863 -12.53 12.68 35.23
N ASP A 864 -13.20 12.07 34.26
CA ASP A 864 -14.11 10.95 34.51
C ASP A 864 -13.32 9.66 34.70
N LYS A 865 -12.19 9.49 33.98
CA LYS A 865 -11.31 8.31 34.05
C LYS A 865 -10.15 8.45 35.03
N LEU A 866 -9.57 9.64 35.17
CA LEU A 866 -8.33 9.88 35.93
C LEU A 866 -8.54 10.86 37.09
N GLU A 867 -7.75 10.70 38.14
CA GLU A 867 -7.59 11.69 39.21
C GLU A 867 -6.12 12.00 39.46
N LEU A 868 -5.79 13.26 39.72
CA LEU A 868 -4.46 13.66 40.18
C LEU A 868 -4.35 13.33 41.67
N VAL A 869 -3.46 12.39 42.03
CA VAL A 869 -3.38 11.85 43.40
C VAL A 869 -2.30 12.52 44.26
N ALA A 870 -1.39 13.27 43.66
CA ALA A 870 -0.39 14.06 44.38
C ALA A 870 -0.12 15.41 43.69
N PRO A 871 0.33 16.43 44.43
CA PRO A 871 0.86 17.65 43.85
C PRO A 871 1.98 17.35 42.84
N PRO A 872 2.12 18.14 41.76
CA PRO A 872 3.28 18.05 40.87
C PRO A 872 4.58 18.35 41.65
N VAL A 873 5.59 17.50 41.49
CA VAL A 873 6.85 17.58 42.23
C VAL A 873 8.02 17.72 41.28
N SER A 874 8.98 18.57 41.60
CA SER A 874 10.24 18.65 40.85
C SER A 874 10.98 17.30 40.89
N THR A 875 11.52 16.88 39.75
CA THR A 875 12.40 15.70 39.65
C THR A 875 13.76 15.97 40.32
N ASP A 876 14.26 17.20 40.23
CA ASP A 876 15.46 17.69 40.91
C ASP A 876 15.26 19.17 41.32
N GLU A 877 14.97 19.40 42.59
CA GLU A 877 14.77 20.75 43.15
C GLU A 877 16.01 21.67 43.04
N SER A 878 17.21 21.12 42.79
CA SER A 878 18.41 21.92 42.57
C SER A 878 18.52 22.48 41.15
N GLN A 879 17.82 21.86 40.18
CA GLN A 879 17.82 22.24 38.75
C GLN A 879 16.50 22.84 38.30
N PHE A 880 15.39 22.43 38.91
CA PHE A 880 14.05 22.92 38.58
C PHE A 880 13.16 22.93 39.82
N LEU A 881 12.47 24.04 40.08
CA LEU A 881 11.57 24.19 41.20
C LEU A 881 10.14 24.45 40.71
N VAL A 882 9.21 23.56 41.05
CA VAL A 882 7.77 23.85 40.99
C VAL A 882 7.45 24.93 42.02
N VAL A 883 7.06 26.12 41.56
CA VAL A 883 6.79 27.27 42.42
C VAL A 883 5.36 27.23 42.95
N ASP A 884 4.40 26.95 42.07
CA ASP A 884 2.99 26.84 42.43
C ASP A 884 2.22 26.03 41.37
N TYR A 885 1.04 25.52 41.71
CA TYR A 885 0.15 24.84 40.79
C TYR A 885 -1.33 25.06 41.12
N LYS A 886 -2.19 24.87 40.13
CA LYS A 886 -3.65 24.96 40.29
C LYS A 886 -4.35 23.85 39.50
N ALA A 887 -5.23 23.11 40.16
CA ALA A 887 -5.98 21.99 39.58
C ALA A 887 -7.49 22.30 39.40
N GLU A 888 -7.83 23.53 39.03
CA GLU A 888 -9.22 23.97 38.81
C GLU A 888 -9.36 24.74 37.48
N PRO A 889 -10.35 24.40 36.63
CA PRO A 889 -11.43 23.42 36.85
C PRO A 889 -10.94 21.95 36.83
N VAL A 890 -11.79 21.04 37.31
CA VAL A 890 -11.53 19.59 37.31
C VAL A 890 -11.15 19.12 35.89
N GLY A 891 -10.12 18.27 35.78
CA GLY A 891 -9.55 17.84 34.50
C GLY A 891 -8.47 18.76 33.93
N THR A 892 -8.05 19.77 34.69
CA THR A 892 -6.97 20.69 34.30
C THR A 892 -5.95 20.85 35.43
N LEU A 893 -4.67 20.97 35.08
CA LEU A 893 -3.54 21.20 35.97
C LEU A 893 -2.63 22.27 35.36
N ARG A 894 -2.60 23.46 35.93
CA ARG A 894 -1.66 24.52 35.57
C ARG A 894 -0.51 24.56 36.56
N ILE A 895 0.72 24.62 36.08
CA ILE A 895 1.94 24.60 36.89
C ILE A 895 2.84 25.77 36.48
N VAL A 896 3.38 26.47 37.46
CA VAL A 896 4.42 27.49 37.28
C VAL A 896 5.69 26.98 37.93
N GLY A 897 6.79 26.98 37.19
CA GLY A 897 8.08 26.55 37.72
C GLY A 897 9.25 27.35 37.16
N ILE A 898 10.38 27.27 37.85
CA ILE A 898 11.60 28.00 37.53
C ILE A 898 12.79 27.04 37.44
N HIS A 899 13.70 27.29 36.51
CA HIS A 899 14.96 26.57 36.44
C HIS A 899 15.97 27.22 37.40
N LEU A 900 16.74 26.39 38.11
CA LEU A 900 17.73 26.77 39.11
C LEU A 900 19.10 26.15 38.77
N GLY A 901 20.17 26.68 39.35
CA GLY A 901 21.51 26.13 39.13
C GLY A 901 21.93 26.17 37.65
N GLU A 902 22.26 25.01 37.09
CA GLU A 902 22.60 24.84 35.66
C GLU A 902 21.38 24.56 34.78
N GLY A 903 20.20 24.35 35.38
CA GLY A 903 18.94 24.07 34.70
C GLY A 903 18.53 25.11 33.67
N PRO A 904 18.78 26.42 33.87
CA PRO A 904 18.47 27.41 32.84
C PRO A 904 19.26 27.20 31.55
N ASN A 905 20.51 26.76 31.64
CA ASN A 905 21.37 26.52 30.47
C ASN A 905 21.17 25.12 29.88
N ASN A 906 20.49 24.22 30.60
CA ASN A 906 20.18 22.86 30.17
C ASN A 906 18.69 22.58 30.41
N PRO A 907 17.78 23.27 29.69
CA PRO A 907 16.36 23.21 29.98
C PRO A 907 15.71 21.88 29.57
N ASN A 908 16.35 21.15 28.64
CA ASN A 908 15.86 19.91 28.06
C ASN A 908 16.12 18.72 29.00
N ALA A 909 15.20 18.47 29.93
CA ALA A 909 15.24 17.38 30.87
C ALA A 909 13.82 17.01 31.32
N GLY A 910 13.66 15.88 32.02
CA GLY A 910 12.45 15.60 32.80
C GLY A 910 12.42 16.49 34.04
N LEU A 911 11.39 17.32 34.20
CA LEU A 911 11.36 18.43 35.17
C LEU A 911 10.36 18.20 36.30
N ILE A 912 9.19 17.63 35.99
CA ILE A 912 8.07 17.53 36.92
C ILE A 912 7.50 16.11 36.89
N LYS A 913 7.47 15.47 38.05
CA LYS A 913 6.74 14.24 38.27
C LYS A 913 5.26 14.56 38.54
N LEU A 914 4.37 13.93 37.78
CA LEU A 914 2.92 14.01 37.86
C LEU A 914 2.39 12.65 38.28
N SER A 915 1.66 12.57 39.39
CA SER A 915 1.09 11.30 39.87
C SER A 915 -0.41 11.27 39.64
N PHE A 916 -0.84 10.38 38.75
CA PHE A 916 -2.24 10.11 38.43
C PHE A 916 -2.69 8.78 39.01
N ARG A 917 -4.01 8.59 39.09
CA ARG A 917 -4.65 7.31 39.33
C ARG A 917 -5.81 7.13 38.38
N ALA A 918 -5.88 5.97 37.75
CA ALA A 918 -7.08 5.53 37.06
C ALA A 918 -8.15 5.21 38.10
N LYS A 919 -9.35 5.79 37.98
CA LYS A 919 -10.41 5.55 38.97
C LYS A 919 -10.78 4.07 39.02
N GLU A 920 -11.23 3.61 40.18
CA GLU A 920 -11.55 2.20 40.48
C GLU A 920 -12.60 1.56 39.53
N HIS A 921 -13.41 2.41 38.88
CA HIS A 921 -14.41 1.99 37.88
C HIS A 921 -14.27 2.78 36.58
N ALA A 922 -13.05 3.25 36.27
CA ALA A 922 -12.78 3.87 34.98
C ALA A 922 -13.05 2.83 33.87
N PRO A 923 -13.87 3.16 32.85
CA PRO A 923 -14.07 2.28 31.71
C PRO A 923 -12.73 1.95 31.03
N ALA A 924 -12.61 0.71 30.53
CA ALA A 924 -11.49 0.28 29.73
C ALA A 924 -11.24 1.24 28.55
N GLY A 925 -10.00 1.27 28.09
CA GLY A 925 -9.62 1.99 26.87
C GLY A 925 -8.87 3.29 27.12
N LEU A 926 -8.59 4.00 26.04
CA LEU A 926 -7.63 5.10 26.04
C LEU A 926 -8.15 6.34 26.80
N THR A 927 -7.22 7.03 27.45
CA THR A 927 -7.41 8.37 28.02
C THR A 927 -6.18 9.22 27.75
N ASN A 928 -6.39 10.47 27.39
CA ASN A 928 -5.30 11.38 27.03
C ASN A 928 -4.95 12.28 28.22
N ILE A 929 -3.65 12.54 28.39
CA ILE A 929 -3.09 13.56 29.26
C ILE A 929 -2.29 14.50 28.35
N GLU A 930 -2.77 15.72 28.17
CA GLU A 930 -2.32 16.63 27.11
C GLU A 930 -1.75 17.93 27.69
N VAL A 931 -0.56 18.33 27.25
CA VAL A 931 -0.02 19.68 27.47
C VAL A 931 -0.69 20.63 26.48
N THR A 932 -1.78 21.27 26.88
CA THR A 932 -2.56 22.16 25.99
C THR A 932 -1.99 23.58 25.88
N ARG A 933 -1.09 23.95 26.80
CA ARG A 933 -0.36 25.23 26.75
C ARG A 933 0.99 25.10 27.42
N LEU A 934 2.03 25.57 26.74
CA LEU A 934 3.37 25.73 27.32
C LEU A 934 3.95 27.10 26.93
N VAL A 935 4.38 27.86 27.93
CA VAL A 935 5.14 29.11 27.75
C VAL A 935 6.43 29.05 28.54
N THR A 936 7.56 29.32 27.88
CA THR A 936 8.90 29.42 28.50
C THR A 936 9.40 30.86 28.45
N ALA A 937 10.18 31.30 29.43
CA ALA A 937 10.78 32.64 29.47
C ALA A 937 12.30 32.58 29.68
N ASP A 938 13.05 33.36 28.89
CA ASP A 938 14.52 33.40 28.92
C ASP A 938 15.10 34.41 29.94
N GLY A 939 16.44 34.53 29.98
CA GLY A 939 17.17 35.45 30.86
C GLY A 939 16.87 36.94 30.66
N ALA A 940 16.30 37.30 29.52
CA ALA A 940 15.86 38.66 29.21
C ALA A 940 14.37 38.89 29.55
N GLY A 941 13.66 37.85 30.00
CA GLY A 941 12.23 37.88 30.29
C GLY A 941 11.36 37.79 29.04
N LYS A 942 11.89 37.29 27.92
CA LYS A 942 11.11 37.07 26.70
C LYS A 942 10.36 35.75 26.78
N GLU A 943 9.04 35.83 26.75
CA GLU A 943 8.16 34.65 26.68
C GLU A 943 8.09 34.07 25.25
N THR A 944 8.13 32.74 25.15
CA THR A 944 7.95 31.97 23.93
C THR A 944 6.90 30.90 24.19
N VAL A 945 5.88 30.83 23.33
CA VAL A 945 4.91 29.73 23.35
C VAL A 945 5.54 28.54 22.65
N GLN A 946 5.55 27.39 23.32
CA GLN A 946 6.03 26.12 22.76
C GLN A 946 4.84 25.24 22.36
N ALA A 947 5.07 24.34 21.41
CA ALA A 947 4.09 23.30 21.10
C ALA A 947 3.94 22.34 22.28
N GLY A 948 2.70 21.90 22.49
CA GLY A 948 2.33 20.92 23.50
C GLY A 948 2.56 19.48 23.05
N THR A 949 2.16 18.52 23.89
CA THR A 949 2.26 17.09 23.60
C THR A 949 1.07 16.35 24.20
N VAL A 950 0.81 15.13 23.76
CA VAL A 950 -0.21 14.26 24.33
C VAL A 950 0.42 12.93 24.73
N HIS A 951 0.16 12.49 25.95
CA HIS A 951 0.47 11.16 26.43
C HIS A 951 -0.82 10.38 26.55
N THR A 952 -0.91 9.25 25.82
CA THR A 952 -2.08 8.39 25.87
C THR A 952 -1.83 7.27 26.85
N VAL A 953 -2.76 7.06 27.78
CA VAL A 953 -2.73 5.93 28.72
C VAL A 953 -3.92 5.04 28.43
N GLN A 954 -3.67 3.76 28.20
CA GLN A 954 -4.69 2.73 28.16
C GLN A 954 -5.08 2.33 29.58
N ILE A 955 -6.36 2.46 29.90
CA ILE A 955 -6.89 1.90 31.14
C ILE A 955 -7.15 0.42 30.93
N ASP A 956 -6.31 -0.42 31.53
CA ASP A 956 -6.50 -1.87 31.51
C ASP A 956 -7.58 -2.26 32.53
N VAL A 957 -8.51 -3.11 32.11
CA VAL A 957 -9.31 -3.86 33.06
C VAL A 957 -8.44 -5.04 33.48
N ILE A 958 -8.09 -5.13 34.77
CA ILE A 958 -7.41 -6.32 35.29
C ILE A 958 -8.41 -7.48 35.18
N ASP A 959 -8.30 -8.26 34.12
CA ASP A 959 -9.14 -9.44 33.89
C ASP A 959 -8.53 -10.65 34.60
N LYS A 960 -9.24 -11.12 35.62
CA LYS A 960 -8.90 -12.33 36.39
C LYS A 960 -9.84 -13.48 36.09
N GLU A 961 -10.84 -13.26 35.24
CA GLU A 961 -11.91 -14.22 34.97
C GLU A 961 -11.32 -15.53 34.43
N ALA A 962 -10.36 -15.43 33.50
CA ALA A 962 -9.64 -16.59 32.96
C ALA A 962 -8.84 -17.38 34.03
N LEU A 963 -8.15 -16.68 34.94
CA LEU A 963 -7.39 -17.32 36.02
C LEU A 963 -8.32 -17.97 37.06
N GLU A 964 -9.42 -17.30 37.42
CA GLU A 964 -10.41 -17.81 38.36
C GLU A 964 -11.17 -19.03 37.80
N ALA A 965 -11.52 -19.00 36.51
CA ALA A 965 -12.11 -20.13 35.81
C ALA A 965 -11.15 -21.33 35.76
N LEU A 966 -9.87 -21.10 35.43
CA LEU A 966 -8.86 -22.16 35.39
C LEU A 966 -8.56 -22.75 36.78
N ILE A 967 -8.57 -21.94 37.84
CA ILE A 967 -8.50 -22.42 39.23
C ILE A 967 -9.68 -23.35 39.54
N ALA A 968 -10.89 -22.98 39.14
CA ALA A 968 -12.08 -23.80 39.37
C ALA A 968 -12.03 -25.12 38.58
N GLU A 969 -11.58 -25.09 37.33
CA GLU A 969 -11.39 -26.27 36.49
C GLU A 969 -10.33 -27.21 37.08
N ALA A 970 -9.15 -26.68 37.40
CA ALA A 970 -8.06 -27.46 37.96
C ALA A 970 -8.45 -28.09 39.31
N GLN A 971 -9.17 -27.35 40.16
CA GLN A 971 -9.69 -27.88 41.42
C GLN A 971 -10.72 -28.99 41.19
N SER A 972 -11.60 -28.85 40.19
CA SER A 972 -12.55 -29.90 39.82
C SER A 972 -11.85 -31.17 39.31
N ALA A 973 -10.84 -31.03 38.44
CA ALA A 973 -10.04 -32.16 37.94
C ALA A 973 -9.27 -32.85 39.08
N HIS A 974 -8.66 -32.06 39.98
CA HIS A 974 -8.04 -32.57 41.19
C HIS A 974 -9.04 -33.36 42.05
N ASP A 975 -10.22 -32.80 42.33
CA ASP A 975 -11.19 -33.40 43.26
C ASP A 975 -11.80 -34.70 42.71
N GLN A 976 -12.02 -34.77 41.39
CA GLN A 976 -12.56 -35.96 40.70
C GLN A 976 -11.55 -37.10 40.55
N ALA A 977 -10.25 -36.80 40.55
CA ALA A 977 -9.21 -37.79 40.33
C ALA A 977 -9.01 -38.73 41.54
N ALA A 978 -8.78 -40.01 41.26
CA ALA A 978 -8.37 -41.02 42.24
C ALA A 978 -6.91 -41.43 41.99
N GLU A 979 -6.07 -41.38 43.03
CA GLU A 979 -4.68 -41.85 42.93
C GLU A 979 -4.59 -43.36 43.15
N GLY A 980 -3.71 -44.03 42.39
CA GLY A 980 -3.45 -45.46 42.50
C GLY A 980 -2.62 -45.99 41.33
N GLY A 981 -2.68 -47.30 41.08
CA GLY A 981 -1.89 -48.00 40.07
C GLY A 981 -2.70 -48.58 38.90
N LEU A 982 -4.01 -48.40 38.90
CA LEU A 982 -4.91 -48.99 37.91
C LEU A 982 -5.20 -48.02 36.75
N PRO A 983 -5.61 -48.54 35.57
CA PRO A 983 -6.00 -47.68 34.47
C PRO A 983 -7.15 -46.74 34.84
N GLY A 984 -7.05 -45.46 34.47
CA GLY A 984 -7.97 -44.40 34.86
C GLY A 984 -7.68 -43.79 36.25
N GLN A 985 -6.68 -44.29 36.97
CA GLN A 985 -6.15 -43.65 38.18
C GLN A 985 -4.90 -42.81 37.86
N TYR A 986 -4.56 -41.92 38.77
CA TYR A 986 -3.37 -41.07 38.65
C TYR A 986 -2.24 -41.57 39.58
N PRO A 987 -0.96 -41.41 39.20
CA PRO A 987 0.16 -41.79 40.06
C PRO A 987 0.09 -41.11 41.43
N ALA A 988 0.48 -41.83 42.48
CA ALA A 988 0.50 -41.27 43.83
C ALA A 988 1.39 -40.01 43.91
N GLY A 989 0.85 -38.91 44.43
CA GLY A 989 1.52 -37.60 44.51
C GLY A 989 1.24 -36.64 43.34
N SER A 990 0.56 -37.10 42.29
CA SER A 990 0.13 -36.24 41.17
C SER A 990 -0.89 -35.19 41.62
N LYS A 991 -1.84 -35.56 42.49
CA LYS A 991 -2.84 -34.64 43.04
C LYS A 991 -2.20 -33.54 43.89
N ALA A 992 -1.23 -33.90 44.72
CA ALA A 992 -0.50 -32.93 45.54
C ALA A 992 0.29 -31.92 44.68
N THR A 993 0.85 -32.38 43.56
CA THR A 993 1.53 -31.52 42.59
C THR A 993 0.57 -30.52 41.95
N LEU A 994 -0.60 -30.97 41.47
CA LEU A 994 -1.62 -30.08 40.91
C LEU A 994 -2.17 -29.11 41.97
N GLN A 995 -2.45 -29.57 43.19
CA GLN A 995 -2.92 -28.70 44.27
C GLN A 995 -1.91 -27.60 44.61
N THR A 996 -0.60 -27.89 44.54
CA THR A 996 0.44 -26.88 44.75
C THR A 996 0.39 -25.77 43.69
N ALA A 997 0.11 -26.13 42.42
CA ALA A 997 -0.05 -25.15 41.34
C ALA A 997 -1.35 -24.35 41.49
N ILE A 998 -2.45 -25.00 41.88
CA ILE A 998 -3.74 -24.35 42.18
C ILE A 998 -3.56 -23.31 43.30
N ASP A 999 -2.90 -23.69 44.40
CA ASP A 999 -2.67 -22.81 45.53
C ASP A 999 -1.82 -21.58 45.14
N ALA A 1000 -0.80 -21.78 44.27
CA ALA A 1000 0.02 -20.69 43.76
C ALA A 1000 -0.78 -19.73 42.85
N ALA A 1001 -1.64 -20.26 41.98
CA ALA A 1001 -2.49 -19.45 41.12
C ALA A 1001 -3.56 -18.69 41.93
N ALA A 1002 -4.12 -19.30 42.98
CA ALA A 1002 -5.09 -18.66 43.88
C ALA A 1002 -4.49 -17.47 44.65
N VAL A 1003 -3.20 -17.52 45.01
CA VAL A 1003 -2.49 -16.37 45.61
C VAL A 1003 -2.43 -15.20 44.63
N VAL A 1004 -2.25 -15.45 43.33
CA VAL A 1004 -2.24 -14.40 42.30
C VAL A 1004 -3.65 -13.87 42.05
N ALA A 1005 -4.65 -14.74 41.93
CA ALA A 1005 -6.04 -14.34 41.72
C ALA A 1005 -6.54 -13.42 42.85
N THR A 1006 -6.23 -13.74 44.10
CA THR A 1006 -6.65 -12.97 45.27
C THR A 1006 -5.82 -11.72 45.57
N ASN A 1007 -4.70 -11.50 44.86
CA ASN A 1007 -3.88 -10.30 45.02
C ASN A 1007 -4.47 -9.13 44.23
N SER A 1008 -4.99 -8.10 44.92
CA SER A 1008 -5.55 -6.89 44.29
C SER A 1008 -4.52 -6.06 43.49
N GLU A 1009 -3.22 -6.28 43.72
CA GLU A 1009 -2.12 -5.59 43.05
C GLU A 1009 -1.41 -6.46 42.00
N ALA A 1010 -1.98 -7.62 41.64
CA ALA A 1010 -1.38 -8.49 40.61
C ALA A 1010 -1.34 -7.79 39.25
N ALA A 1011 -0.16 -7.73 38.64
CA ALA A 1011 0.00 -7.26 37.25
C ALA A 1011 -0.48 -8.32 36.26
N GLN A 1012 -0.92 -7.91 35.06
CA GLN A 1012 -1.42 -8.83 34.04
C GLN A 1012 -0.40 -9.93 33.69
N ALA A 1013 0.89 -9.59 33.56
CA ALA A 1013 1.94 -10.57 33.33
C ALA A 1013 2.07 -11.63 34.46
N GLN A 1014 1.72 -11.29 35.70
CA GLN A 1014 1.69 -12.25 36.81
C GLN A 1014 0.46 -13.15 36.73
N ILE A 1015 -0.67 -12.61 36.27
CA ILE A 1015 -1.91 -13.35 36.01
C ILE A 1015 -1.68 -14.32 34.85
N ASP A 1016 -1.11 -13.86 33.74
CA ASP A 1016 -0.81 -14.68 32.56
C ASP A 1016 0.21 -15.78 32.88
N ALA A 1017 1.23 -15.47 33.68
CA ALA A 1017 2.19 -16.47 34.16
C ALA A 1017 1.53 -17.50 35.09
N ALA A 1018 0.58 -17.08 35.94
CA ALA A 1018 -0.18 -17.98 36.81
C ALA A 1018 -1.13 -18.86 35.99
N VAL A 1019 -1.79 -18.31 34.96
CA VAL A 1019 -2.62 -19.05 34.00
C VAL A 1019 -1.77 -20.10 33.30
N THR A 1020 -0.63 -19.70 32.73
CA THR A 1020 0.27 -20.61 32.01
C THR A 1020 0.76 -21.75 32.91
N HIS A 1021 1.25 -21.42 34.11
CA HIS A 1021 1.79 -22.43 35.03
C HIS A 1021 0.68 -23.35 35.56
N LEU A 1022 -0.50 -22.83 35.90
CA LEU A 1022 -1.61 -23.66 36.34
C LEU A 1022 -2.11 -24.55 35.20
N ASN A 1023 -2.18 -24.03 33.98
CA ASN A 1023 -2.59 -24.80 32.81
C ASN A 1023 -1.59 -25.91 32.48
N ASP A 1024 -0.28 -25.61 32.52
CA ASP A 1024 0.79 -26.61 32.35
C ASP A 1024 0.70 -27.70 33.42
N ALA A 1025 0.46 -27.32 34.68
CA ALA A 1025 0.29 -28.27 35.77
C ALA A 1025 -0.97 -29.12 35.61
N LEU A 1026 -2.08 -28.54 35.13
CA LEU A 1026 -3.32 -29.24 34.84
C LEU A 1026 -3.15 -30.22 33.68
N MET A 1027 -2.51 -29.81 32.59
CA MET A 1027 -2.18 -30.68 31.46
C MET A 1027 -1.22 -31.81 31.88
N ALA A 1028 -0.17 -31.50 32.63
CA ALA A 1028 0.76 -32.49 33.15
C ALA A 1028 0.02 -33.50 34.06
N PHE A 1029 -0.90 -33.01 34.90
CA PHE A 1029 -1.75 -33.86 35.73
C PHE A 1029 -2.63 -34.78 34.88
N GLN A 1030 -3.41 -34.23 33.95
CA GLN A 1030 -4.30 -34.99 33.04
C GLN A 1030 -3.53 -36.03 32.22
N SER A 1031 -2.34 -35.68 31.71
CA SER A 1031 -1.49 -36.58 30.93
C SER A 1031 -0.88 -37.72 31.75
N SER A 1032 -0.82 -37.58 33.07
CA SER A 1032 -0.26 -38.59 33.96
C SER A 1032 -1.20 -39.76 34.24
N VAL A 1033 -2.46 -39.71 33.76
CA VAL A 1033 -3.43 -40.79 33.93
C VAL A 1033 -2.84 -42.12 33.46
N ILE A 1034 -2.93 -43.15 34.30
CA ILE A 1034 -2.45 -44.48 33.96
C ILE A 1034 -3.39 -45.05 32.90
N VAL A 1035 -2.88 -45.29 31.69
CA VAL A 1035 -3.67 -45.84 30.57
C VAL A 1035 -3.47 -47.35 30.39
N LYS A 1036 -2.39 -47.91 30.94
CA LYS A 1036 -2.07 -49.33 30.93
C LYS A 1036 -1.28 -49.68 32.19
N ILE A 1037 -1.53 -50.84 32.78
CA ILE A 1037 -0.71 -51.35 33.89
C ILE A 1037 0.67 -51.76 33.33
N PRO A 1038 1.78 -51.14 33.77
CA PRO A 1038 3.11 -51.52 33.30
C PRO A 1038 3.39 -53.00 33.61
N ASN A 1039 3.96 -53.73 32.64
CA ASN A 1039 4.24 -55.16 32.72
C ASN A 1039 3.03 -56.11 32.73
N ASP A 1040 1.81 -55.60 32.50
CA ASP A 1040 0.67 -56.40 32.05
C ASP A 1040 0.79 -56.60 30.54
N TYR A 1041 1.36 -57.73 30.16
CA TYR A 1041 1.67 -58.08 28.78
C TYR A 1041 0.53 -58.84 28.09
N ASN A 1042 -0.39 -59.40 28.87
CA ASN A 1042 -1.53 -60.13 28.36
C ASN A 1042 -2.81 -59.27 28.30
N GLY A 1043 -2.81 -58.11 28.97
CA GLY A 1043 -3.87 -57.10 28.92
C GLY A 1043 -5.10 -57.45 29.77
N ASP A 1044 -4.95 -58.32 30.78
CA ASP A 1044 -6.05 -58.73 31.67
C ASP A 1044 -6.22 -57.83 32.90
N GLY A 1045 -5.42 -56.76 33.01
CA GLY A 1045 -5.53 -55.78 34.09
C GLY A 1045 -4.87 -56.21 35.38
N GLN A 1046 -3.93 -57.16 35.37
CA GLN A 1046 -3.21 -57.64 36.54
C GLN A 1046 -1.83 -58.19 36.15
N ILE A 1047 -0.78 -57.87 36.92
CA ILE A 1047 0.56 -58.45 36.70
C ILE A 1047 0.57 -59.84 37.33
N SER A 1048 0.46 -60.88 36.52
CA SER A 1048 0.24 -62.24 37.00
C SER A 1048 1.21 -63.25 36.37
N ILE A 1049 1.04 -64.54 36.73
CA ILE A 1049 1.79 -65.62 36.09
C ILE A 1049 1.48 -65.73 34.58
N GLY A 1050 0.36 -65.17 34.12
CA GLY A 1050 0.02 -65.05 32.69
C GLY A 1050 1.01 -64.17 31.94
N ASP A 1051 1.40 -63.03 32.51
CA ASP A 1051 2.39 -62.10 31.93
C ASP A 1051 3.79 -62.67 31.94
N LEU A 1052 4.15 -63.33 33.04
CA LEU A 1052 5.41 -64.06 33.13
C LEU A 1052 5.51 -65.16 32.06
N ALA A 1053 4.39 -65.84 31.76
CA ALA A 1053 4.35 -66.83 30.68
C ALA A 1053 4.48 -66.20 29.28
N MET A 1054 4.01 -64.96 29.08
CA MET A 1054 4.22 -64.22 27.83
C MET A 1054 5.68 -63.85 27.64
N MET A 1055 6.35 -63.38 28.70
CA MET A 1055 7.79 -63.05 28.69
C MET A 1055 8.67 -64.30 28.46
N VAL A 1056 8.37 -65.42 29.12
CA VAL A 1056 9.15 -66.66 28.97
C VAL A 1056 9.11 -67.23 27.53
N LYS A 1057 8.07 -66.94 26.74
CA LYS A 1057 8.04 -67.34 25.31
C LYS A 1057 9.13 -66.69 24.48
N ALA A 1058 9.60 -65.51 24.89
CA ALA A 1058 10.67 -64.78 24.24
C ALA A 1058 12.05 -65.04 24.89
N TYR A 1059 12.12 -65.93 25.89
CA TYR A 1059 13.34 -66.19 26.64
C TYR A 1059 14.48 -66.66 25.73
N GLY A 1060 15.61 -65.96 25.80
CA GLY A 1060 16.80 -66.20 25.00
C GLY A 1060 16.89 -65.37 23.73
N ALA A 1061 15.85 -64.61 23.35
CA ALA A 1061 15.90 -63.68 22.22
C ALA A 1061 16.86 -62.51 22.48
N THR A 1062 17.53 -62.01 21.44
CA THR A 1062 18.39 -60.82 21.49
C THR A 1062 17.99 -59.78 20.45
N SER A 1063 18.51 -58.56 20.58
CA SER A 1063 18.23 -57.46 19.63
C SER A 1063 18.63 -57.71 18.18
N THR A 1064 19.38 -58.78 17.91
CA THR A 1064 19.76 -59.19 16.55
C THR A 1064 18.80 -60.20 15.93
N ASP A 1065 17.84 -60.73 16.69
CA ASP A 1065 16.90 -61.74 16.21
C ASP A 1065 15.76 -61.11 15.40
N ALA A 1066 15.36 -61.80 14.33
CA ALA A 1066 14.22 -61.38 13.51
C ALA A 1066 12.94 -61.46 14.35
N GLY A 1067 12.35 -60.29 14.62
CA GLY A 1067 11.16 -60.14 15.47
C GLY A 1067 11.41 -59.55 16.85
N TRP A 1068 12.63 -59.05 17.12
CA TRP A 1068 12.97 -58.34 18.37
C TRP A 1068 11.98 -57.24 18.71
N ASP A 1069 11.56 -56.43 17.74
CA ASP A 1069 10.62 -55.31 17.96
C ASP A 1069 9.30 -55.75 18.60
N GLN A 1070 8.89 -57.02 18.44
CA GLN A 1070 7.66 -57.55 19.05
C GLN A 1070 7.85 -58.00 20.51
N VAL A 1071 9.08 -58.18 20.98
CA VAL A 1071 9.41 -58.72 22.30
C VAL A 1071 10.36 -57.83 23.10
N ALA A 1072 10.86 -56.73 22.52
CA ALA A 1072 11.78 -55.79 23.15
C ALA A 1072 11.23 -55.20 24.46
N GLY A 1073 9.90 -55.08 24.58
CA GLY A 1073 9.26 -54.64 25.82
C GLY A 1073 9.45 -55.60 27.00
N PHE A 1074 9.93 -56.84 26.79
CA PHE A 1074 10.26 -57.79 27.84
C PHE A 1074 11.68 -57.62 28.41
N ASP A 1075 12.54 -56.81 27.79
CA ASP A 1075 13.90 -56.53 28.26
C ASP A 1075 13.82 -55.47 29.37
N LEU A 1076 13.73 -55.92 30.62
CA LEU A 1076 13.48 -55.03 31.75
C LEU A 1076 14.77 -54.36 32.25
N ASN A 1077 15.93 -54.93 31.93
CA ASN A 1077 17.23 -54.40 32.36
C ASN A 1077 17.98 -53.63 31.26
N GLY A 1078 17.50 -53.70 30.01
CA GLY A 1078 18.02 -52.98 28.84
C GLY A 1078 19.34 -53.54 28.29
N ASP A 1079 19.68 -54.80 28.58
CA ASP A 1079 20.93 -55.42 28.14
C ASP A 1079 20.87 -56.00 26.70
N ASN A 1080 19.74 -55.77 26.02
CA ASN A 1080 19.42 -56.21 24.66
C ASN A 1080 19.23 -57.73 24.53
N ARG A 1081 18.83 -58.39 25.62
CA ARG A 1081 18.52 -59.80 25.67
C ARG A 1081 17.37 -60.06 26.64
N ILE A 1082 16.48 -61.00 26.31
CA ILE A 1082 15.51 -61.51 27.28
C ILE A 1082 16.14 -62.70 28.00
N ASP A 1083 16.54 -62.52 29.25
CA ASP A 1083 17.16 -63.58 30.03
C ASP A 1083 16.56 -63.79 31.43
N ILE A 1084 17.27 -64.55 32.27
CA ILE A 1084 16.77 -64.93 33.59
C ILE A 1084 16.64 -63.73 34.53
N LEU A 1085 17.38 -62.65 34.29
CA LEU A 1085 17.31 -61.43 35.07
C LEU A 1085 15.99 -60.69 34.82
N ASP A 1086 15.52 -60.62 33.57
CA ASP A 1086 14.23 -60.01 33.21
C ASP A 1086 13.06 -60.84 33.72
N VAL A 1087 13.13 -62.17 33.53
CA VAL A 1087 12.11 -63.10 34.09
C VAL A 1087 12.07 -63.01 35.61
N ALA A 1088 13.22 -62.90 36.29
CA ALA A 1088 13.27 -62.74 37.73
C ALA A 1088 12.74 -61.37 38.19
N ALA A 1089 12.95 -60.31 37.42
CA ALA A 1089 12.41 -58.98 37.71
C ALA A 1089 10.89 -58.97 37.61
N LEU A 1090 10.31 -59.54 36.54
CA LEU A 1090 8.86 -59.65 36.40
C LEU A 1090 8.25 -60.59 37.46
N ALA A 1091 8.89 -61.71 37.76
CA ALA A 1091 8.41 -62.65 38.78
C ALA A 1091 8.34 -62.02 40.18
N ARG A 1092 9.22 -61.06 40.51
CA ARG A 1092 9.15 -60.32 41.78
C ARG A 1092 7.92 -59.42 41.85
N LEU A 1093 7.53 -58.82 40.73
CA LEU A 1093 6.31 -57.99 40.63
C LEU A 1093 5.04 -58.83 40.74
N VAL A 1094 5.05 -60.10 40.28
CA VAL A 1094 3.93 -61.04 40.48
C VAL A 1094 3.78 -61.47 41.94
N MET A 1095 4.86 -61.37 42.74
CA MET A 1095 4.88 -61.77 44.16
C MET A 1095 4.63 -60.62 45.15
N SER A 1096 4.64 -59.37 44.68
CA SER A 1096 4.34 -58.16 45.46
C SER A 1096 2.85 -57.85 45.43
#